data_AF-B4R7H9-F1
#
_entry.id   AF-B4R7H9-F1
#
_cell.length_a   1.000
_cell.length_b   1.000
_cell.length_c   1.000
_cell.angle_alpha   90.00
_cell.angle_beta   90.00
_cell.angle_gamma   90.00
#
_symmetry.space_group_name_H-M   'P 1'
#
loop_
_entity.id
_entity.type
_entity.pdbx_description
1 polymer ?
#
loop_
_entity_poly.entity_id
_entity_poly.type
_entity_poly.pdbx_seq_one_letter_code
_entity_poly.pdbx_strand_id
1 'polypeptide(L)'
;MAASVVKTPKCPRRGSVKDVAQSAHRSGPTSSKEANWNWWLLLATVFLVTFATRFYKVTEPDHICWDETHFGKMGSWYINRTFFFDVHPPLGKMLIGLSGYLTGYNGTFPFEKPGDKYNETRYQGMRYFCTTLGALIMPMGFDTVYDLTRSHEAALLAAAYLIFDVGLLTLNQYILLDPILLFFMMASVWGMVKVSKSTASGGSYGLRWWFWLFLTGTMLSCTISVKFVGLFVVLLVGLHTATELWLILGDLGQPILETVKQLACRAITLIVWPILLYILFFYIHLCVLNRSGNGDGFYSSAFQSRLIGNSLYNASMPRDVAYGSLVTIKNHKTGGGYLHSHHHLYPKGLGARQQQVTTYTHKDENNRWLIRPHNKKGLPKGKPQILRHGDLVRLTHMATRRNLHSHNEPAPMTKKHLQVTGYGELGVGDANDAWRVLIVGGKVNETVHTVTTRLKFIHLLQNCALTSSGKQLPKWGFEQQEVSCNPNVRDKNSQWNVEDNEHKLMPSVSFSVYAPGFFARFLESHAVMLQGNAGLKPKEGEVTSRLWQWPINYRSQFFSGSSYRIYLLGNPLIWWSNLVFLALFVTVFLWNAVVQQRRAGFARSTAQNQAQSPDSETVAQGEESEHSTMDICSCCTPVKEKVPKAVPSGSPEAPNPAQSLRAAAWLFLGWMLHYLPFWAMGRVLYFHHYFPALIFNSLLTGVMFNYIMRVLPKWIHHAILGLVLSILVYSFAAFSPLAYGMSGPLANEPNSTMHNLKWLSTWEF
;
A
#
# COMPACT_ATOMS: atom_id res chain seq x y z
N MET A 1 -52.43 -80.97 -5.70
CA MET A 1 -51.83 -81.33 -4.39
C MET A 1 -50.84 -80.23 -4.01
N ALA A 2 -50.72 -79.96 -2.71
CA ALA A 2 -50.41 -78.66 -2.09
C ALA A 2 -49.11 -77.95 -2.52
N ALA A 3 -49.20 -76.62 -2.62
CA ALA A 3 -48.13 -75.67 -2.90
C ALA A 3 -47.54 -75.08 -1.59
N SER A 4 -46.23 -74.81 -1.60
CA SER A 4 -45.45 -74.28 -0.47
C SER A 4 -45.70 -72.79 -0.23
N VAL A 5 -45.96 -72.41 1.02
CA VAL A 5 -46.19 -71.01 1.45
C VAL A 5 -44.94 -70.44 2.13
N VAL A 6 -44.45 -69.33 1.59
CA VAL A 6 -43.40 -68.46 2.12
C VAL A 6 -43.96 -67.64 3.29
N LYS A 7 -43.23 -67.61 4.42
CA LYS A 7 -43.61 -66.91 5.66
C LYS A 7 -43.18 -65.43 5.64
N THR A 8 -44.10 -64.53 5.97
CA THR A 8 -43.85 -63.12 6.29
C THR A 8 -43.41 -62.94 7.76
N PRO A 9 -42.50 -62.00 8.09
CA PRO A 9 -42.15 -61.71 9.48
C PRO A 9 -43.12 -60.71 10.12
N LYS A 10 -43.48 -61.02 11.37
CA LYS A 10 -44.35 -60.25 12.28
C LYS A 10 -43.63 -59.00 12.80
N CYS A 11 -44.39 -57.92 12.96
CA CYS A 11 -44.00 -56.68 13.62
C CYS A 11 -43.85 -56.90 15.15
N PRO A 12 -42.73 -56.50 15.82
CA PRO A 12 -42.63 -56.52 17.27
C PRO A 12 -43.13 -55.21 17.89
N ARG A 13 -43.79 -55.38 19.04
CA ARG A 13 -44.49 -54.39 19.86
C ARG A 13 -43.57 -53.29 20.41
N ARG A 14 -44.19 -52.13 20.62
CA ARG A 14 -43.70 -50.93 21.31
C ARG A 14 -43.10 -51.27 22.68
N GLY A 15 -41.76 -51.24 22.78
CA GLY A 15 -41.01 -51.36 24.03
C GLY A 15 -40.65 -49.97 24.57
N SER A 16 -40.80 -49.83 25.89
CA SER A 16 -40.56 -48.64 26.71
C SER A 16 -39.21 -47.94 26.44
N VAL A 17 -39.27 -46.63 26.24
CA VAL A 17 -38.14 -45.70 26.26
C VAL A 17 -37.60 -45.65 27.69
N LYS A 18 -36.54 -46.39 28.03
CA LYS A 18 -35.69 -46.07 29.20
C LYS A 18 -34.27 -46.66 29.26
N ASP A 19 -33.90 -47.65 28.46
CA ASP A 19 -32.61 -48.36 28.68
C ASP A 19 -31.54 -48.22 27.57
N VAL A 20 -31.37 -47.04 26.99
CA VAL A 20 -30.18 -46.71 26.15
C VAL A 20 -29.42 -45.47 26.66
N ALA A 21 -29.87 -44.88 27.77
CA ALA A 21 -29.28 -43.67 28.34
C ALA A 21 -28.24 -44.00 29.44
N GLN A 22 -27.25 -44.86 29.18
CA GLN A 22 -26.16 -45.11 30.13
C GLN A 22 -24.88 -45.63 29.45
N SER A 23 -24.29 -44.83 28.54
CA SER A 23 -22.83 -44.86 28.31
C SER A 23 -22.20 -43.56 27.79
N ALA A 24 -22.98 -42.51 27.54
CA ALA A 24 -22.45 -41.19 27.20
C ALA A 24 -22.23 -40.33 28.46
N HIS A 25 -21.22 -40.67 29.28
CA HIS A 25 -20.83 -39.83 30.40
C HIS A 25 -19.69 -38.86 30.03
N ARG A 26 -20.00 -37.56 30.20
CA ARG A 26 -19.09 -36.43 30.50
C ARG A 26 -18.48 -35.65 29.33
N SER A 27 -19.30 -34.78 28.74
CA SER A 27 -18.93 -33.35 28.64
C SER A 27 -20.21 -32.52 28.69
N GLY A 28 -20.53 -31.94 29.85
CA GLY A 28 -21.65 -31.01 29.98
C GLY A 28 -21.42 -29.74 29.13
N PRO A 29 -22.49 -29.03 28.73
CA PRO A 29 -22.35 -27.75 28.07
C PRO A 29 -21.67 -26.76 29.03
N THR A 30 -20.50 -26.25 28.65
CA THR A 30 -19.78 -25.18 29.36
C THR A 30 -20.70 -23.97 29.51
N SER A 31 -20.79 -23.41 30.72
CA SER A 31 -21.63 -22.24 30.96
C SER A 31 -21.13 -21.03 30.14
N SER A 32 -22.02 -20.16 29.68
CA SER A 32 -21.65 -18.96 28.90
C SER A 32 -20.66 -18.04 29.61
N LYS A 33 -20.61 -18.09 30.95
CA LYS A 33 -19.63 -17.37 31.79
C LYS A 33 -18.23 -17.95 31.67
N GLU A 34 -18.08 -19.29 31.69
CA GLU A 34 -16.79 -19.96 31.55
C GLU A 34 -16.18 -19.75 30.16
N ALA A 35 -17.01 -19.81 29.11
CA ALA A 35 -16.56 -19.54 27.74
C ALA A 35 -16.01 -18.11 27.58
N ASN A 36 -16.66 -17.13 28.20
CA ASN A 36 -16.22 -15.73 28.19
C ASN A 36 -14.91 -15.56 28.98
N TRP A 37 -14.77 -16.21 30.15
CA TRP A 37 -13.54 -16.17 30.95
C TRP A 37 -12.32 -16.73 30.20
N ASN A 38 -12.48 -17.88 29.52
CA ASN A 38 -11.41 -18.50 28.74
C ASN A 38 -10.92 -17.59 27.61
N TRP A 39 -11.82 -16.87 26.95
CA TRP A 39 -11.46 -15.91 25.91
C TRP A 39 -10.57 -14.78 26.47
N TRP A 40 -10.95 -14.19 27.59
CA TRP A 40 -10.15 -13.13 28.24
C TRP A 40 -8.79 -13.63 28.72
N LEU A 41 -8.73 -14.85 29.28
CA LEU A 41 -7.48 -15.49 29.71
C LEU A 41 -6.52 -15.67 28.53
N LEU A 42 -7.02 -16.20 27.40
CA LEU A 42 -6.21 -16.42 26.21
C LEU A 42 -5.76 -15.10 25.58
N LEU A 43 -6.64 -14.09 25.51
CA LEU A 43 -6.27 -12.77 25.03
C LEU A 43 -5.21 -12.12 25.91
N ALA A 44 -5.34 -12.21 27.24
CA ALA A 44 -4.33 -11.71 28.18
C ALA A 44 -2.98 -12.43 27.99
N THR A 45 -3.01 -13.74 27.75
CA THR A 45 -1.80 -14.53 27.46
C THR A 45 -1.14 -14.05 26.16
N VAL A 46 -1.92 -13.87 25.08
CA VAL A 46 -1.44 -13.32 23.81
C VAL A 46 -0.80 -11.94 24.02
N PHE A 47 -1.43 -11.07 24.81
CA PHE A 47 -0.89 -9.75 25.12
C PHE A 47 0.43 -9.81 25.90
N LEU A 48 0.51 -10.63 26.95
CA LEU A 48 1.72 -10.79 27.77
C LEU A 48 2.89 -11.35 26.97
N VAL A 49 2.67 -12.39 26.17
CA VAL A 49 3.73 -12.98 25.32
C VAL A 49 4.15 -12.00 24.22
N THR A 50 3.20 -11.27 23.65
CA THR A 50 3.52 -10.21 22.67
C THR A 50 4.37 -9.12 23.30
N PHE A 51 4.04 -8.67 24.51
CA PHE A 51 4.83 -7.67 25.22
C PHE A 51 6.25 -8.19 25.50
N ALA A 52 6.36 -9.41 26.05
CA ALA A 52 7.63 -10.04 26.38
C ALA A 52 8.54 -10.23 25.15
N THR A 53 7.98 -10.54 23.99
CA THR A 53 8.76 -10.73 22.76
C THR A 53 9.05 -9.40 22.04
N ARG A 54 8.06 -8.52 21.85
CA ARG A 54 8.24 -7.31 21.04
C ARG A 54 9.06 -6.22 21.73
N PHE A 55 8.93 -6.08 23.05
CA PHE A 55 9.63 -5.05 23.83
C PHE A 55 10.99 -5.50 24.36
N TYR A 56 11.40 -6.73 24.10
CA TYR A 56 12.75 -7.18 24.42
C TYR A 56 13.77 -6.52 23.49
N LYS A 57 14.79 -5.86 24.06
CA LYS A 57 15.94 -5.27 23.34
C LYS A 57 15.58 -4.25 22.24
N VAL A 58 14.50 -3.49 22.36
CA VAL A 58 14.08 -2.47 21.35
C VAL A 58 15.15 -1.40 21.09
N THR A 59 15.91 -1.01 22.11
CA THR A 59 16.99 -0.03 21.99
C THR A 59 18.30 -0.62 21.46
N GLU A 60 18.36 -1.95 21.28
CA GLU A 60 19.53 -2.62 20.72
C GLU A 60 19.24 -3.05 19.27
N PRO A 61 20.18 -2.86 18.33
CA PRO A 61 21.44 -2.15 18.50
C PRO A 61 21.31 -0.63 18.55
N ASP A 62 22.27 0.03 19.20
CA ASP A 62 22.38 1.49 19.29
C ASP A 62 23.01 2.13 18.03
N HIS A 63 22.53 1.70 16.86
CA HIS A 63 22.94 2.25 15.58
C HIS A 63 21.78 2.19 14.57
N ILE A 64 21.90 2.98 13.50
CA ILE A 64 20.90 3.07 12.45
C ILE A 64 20.76 1.73 11.71
N CYS A 65 19.54 1.21 11.62
CA CYS A 65 19.24 0.06 10.78
C CYS A 65 18.71 0.48 9.39
N TRP A 66 18.90 -0.38 8.39
CA TRP A 66 18.39 -0.31 7.01
C TRP A 66 17.65 0.99 6.62
N ASP A 67 16.31 0.96 6.65
CA ASP A 67 15.43 2.06 6.23
C ASP A 67 15.17 3.09 7.36
N GLU A 68 15.74 2.92 8.56
CA GLU A 68 15.73 3.99 9.60
C GLU A 68 16.47 5.23 9.08
N THR A 69 17.45 5.05 8.20
CA THR A 69 18.13 6.13 7.46
C THR A 69 17.13 7.06 6.76
N HIS A 70 16.11 6.50 6.10
CA HIS A 70 15.13 7.27 5.35
C HIS A 70 14.05 7.84 6.27
N PHE A 71 13.40 6.99 7.08
CA PHE A 71 12.23 7.43 7.84
C PHE A 71 12.58 8.23 9.10
N GLY A 72 13.74 7.97 9.72
CA GLY A 72 14.28 8.81 10.79
C GLY A 72 14.66 10.21 10.29
N LYS A 73 15.27 10.30 9.10
CA LYS A 73 15.55 11.57 8.43
C LYS A 73 14.29 12.35 8.11
N MET A 74 13.25 11.68 7.60
CA MET A 74 11.95 12.30 7.35
C MET A 74 11.27 12.78 8.64
N GLY A 75 11.36 12.01 9.73
CA GLY A 75 10.90 12.44 11.05
C GLY A 75 11.61 13.73 11.50
N SER A 76 12.92 13.82 11.29
CA SER A 76 13.73 15.01 11.57
C SER A 76 13.28 16.22 10.74
N TRP A 77 12.95 16.01 9.47
CA TRP A 77 12.45 17.07 8.60
C TRP A 77 11.08 17.62 9.03
N TYR A 78 10.20 16.80 9.59
CA TYR A 78 8.94 17.30 10.18
C TYR A 78 9.20 18.19 11.40
N ILE A 79 10.12 17.79 12.28
CA ILE A 79 10.48 18.57 13.47
C ILE A 79 11.09 19.92 13.05
N ASN A 80 11.98 19.89 12.06
CA ASN A 80 12.64 21.10 11.54
C ASN A 80 11.76 21.92 10.57
N ARG A 81 10.58 21.42 10.22
CA ARG A 81 9.64 21.98 9.22
C ARG A 81 10.22 22.12 7.80
N THR A 82 11.25 21.35 7.47
CA THR A 82 11.93 21.39 6.18
C THR A 82 11.20 20.52 5.16
N PHE A 83 10.78 21.12 4.06
CA PHE A 83 10.06 20.42 3.00
C PHE A 83 10.94 19.39 2.29
N PHE A 84 10.36 18.23 2.01
CA PHE A 84 11.03 17.15 1.32
C PHE A 84 10.04 16.43 0.38
N PHE A 85 10.60 15.73 -0.60
CA PHE A 85 9.85 14.86 -1.49
C PHE A 85 9.96 13.41 -1.02
N ASP A 86 8.85 12.68 -1.04
CA ASP A 86 8.81 11.23 -0.88
C ASP A 86 7.68 10.62 -1.71
N VAL A 87 7.84 9.35 -2.09
CA VAL A 87 6.87 8.60 -2.90
C VAL A 87 5.67 8.07 -2.10
N HIS A 88 5.79 8.00 -0.77
CA HIS A 88 4.75 7.52 0.13
C HIS A 88 3.96 8.67 0.75
N PRO A 89 2.65 8.48 0.97
CA PRO A 89 1.83 9.43 1.71
C PRO A 89 2.37 9.75 3.13
N PRO A 90 1.98 10.89 3.72
CA PRO A 90 2.75 11.50 4.79
C PRO A 90 2.50 10.95 6.20
N LEU A 91 1.36 10.28 6.47
CA LEU A 91 0.90 10.01 7.83
C LEU A 91 1.90 9.23 8.67
N GLY A 92 2.47 8.14 8.14
CA GLY A 92 3.39 7.32 8.93
C GLY A 92 4.65 8.08 9.32
N LYS A 93 5.17 8.92 8.43
CA LYS A 93 6.34 9.76 8.70
C LYS A 93 6.03 10.89 9.67
N MET A 94 4.83 11.49 9.56
CA MET A 94 4.34 12.48 10.53
C MET A 94 4.22 11.86 11.92
N LEU A 95 3.71 10.64 12.04
CA LEU A 95 3.59 9.93 13.32
C LEU A 95 4.96 9.59 13.93
N ILE A 96 5.94 9.18 13.11
CA ILE A 96 7.33 8.98 13.56
C ILE A 96 7.92 10.31 14.07
N GLY A 97 7.77 11.39 13.30
CA GLY A 97 8.23 12.72 13.71
C GLY A 97 7.55 13.21 14.99
N LEU A 98 6.23 13.01 15.12
CA LEU A 98 5.45 13.34 16.31
C LEU A 98 5.93 12.53 17.53
N SER A 99 6.14 11.23 17.38
CA SER A 99 6.66 10.37 18.44
C SER A 99 8.04 10.83 18.91
N GLY A 100 8.95 11.15 17.97
CA GLY A 100 10.24 11.73 18.30
C GLY A 100 10.12 13.04 19.07
N TYR A 101 9.30 13.96 18.59
CA TYR A 101 9.08 15.25 19.23
C TYR A 101 8.54 15.11 20.66
N LEU A 102 7.52 14.26 20.87
CA LEU A 102 6.91 14.02 22.19
C LEU A 102 7.87 13.35 23.19
N THR A 103 8.90 12.66 22.70
CA THR A 103 9.89 11.94 23.52
C THR A 103 11.22 12.69 23.64
N GLY A 104 11.30 13.91 23.11
CA GLY A 104 12.45 14.81 23.27
C GLY A 104 13.54 14.67 22.19
N TYR A 105 13.26 14.04 21.05
CA TYR A 105 14.12 14.14 19.88
C TYR A 105 14.02 15.53 19.24
N ASN A 106 15.17 16.14 18.95
CA ASN A 106 15.27 17.53 18.48
C ASN A 106 15.38 17.68 16.96
N GLY A 107 15.44 16.58 16.19
CA GLY A 107 15.53 16.64 14.73
C GLY A 107 16.92 16.94 14.16
N THR A 108 18.00 16.91 14.96
CA THR A 108 19.35 17.28 14.48
C THR A 108 20.19 16.12 13.97
N PHE A 109 19.81 14.87 14.28
CA PHE A 109 20.58 13.70 13.88
C PHE A 109 20.41 13.43 12.37
N PRO A 110 21.50 13.24 11.60
CA PRO A 110 21.45 13.30 10.14
C PRO A 110 20.88 12.06 9.45
N PHE A 111 20.87 10.91 10.13
CA PHE A 111 20.43 9.61 9.60
C PHE A 111 21.07 9.28 8.23
N GLU A 112 22.39 9.14 8.17
CA GLU A 112 23.10 8.98 6.89
C GLU A 112 23.17 7.53 6.39
N LYS A 113 23.76 6.62 7.17
CA LYS A 113 24.08 5.27 6.71
C LYS A 113 23.75 4.21 7.76
N PRO A 114 23.35 2.99 7.36
CA PRO A 114 23.19 1.89 8.30
C PRO A 114 24.51 1.59 9.01
N GLY A 115 24.45 1.38 10.33
CA GLY A 115 25.61 1.17 11.19
C GLY A 115 26.14 2.41 11.91
N ASP A 116 25.71 3.62 11.52
CA ASP A 116 26.08 4.84 12.25
C ASP A 116 25.47 4.82 13.66
N LYS A 117 26.27 5.13 14.69
CA LYS A 117 25.80 5.13 16.08
C LYS A 117 24.94 6.35 16.39
N TYR A 118 23.93 6.15 17.23
CA TYR A 118 23.05 7.25 17.66
C TYR A 118 23.70 8.19 18.68
N ASN A 119 24.73 7.73 19.39
CA ASN A 119 25.42 8.48 20.46
C ASN A 119 24.38 8.99 21.48
N GLU A 120 24.39 10.27 21.84
CA GLU A 120 23.47 10.87 22.82
C GLU A 120 22.09 11.24 22.24
N THR A 121 21.76 10.79 21.02
CA THR A 121 20.50 11.12 20.36
C THR A 121 19.32 10.37 20.99
N ARG A 122 18.23 11.09 21.27
CA ARG A 122 16.99 10.50 21.83
C ARG A 122 16.09 9.86 20.77
N TYR A 123 16.56 8.81 20.09
CA TYR A 123 15.77 8.10 19.07
C TYR A 123 14.80 7.05 19.64
N GLN A 124 14.98 6.66 20.91
CA GLN A 124 14.33 5.47 21.50
C GLN A 124 12.80 5.57 21.44
N GLY A 125 12.24 6.76 21.63
CA GLY A 125 10.80 7.00 21.56
C GLY A 125 10.18 6.61 20.21
N MET A 126 10.90 6.84 19.10
CA MET A 126 10.44 6.46 17.77
C MET A 126 10.37 4.93 17.60
N ARG A 127 11.38 4.20 18.12
CA ARG A 127 11.39 2.72 18.10
C ARG A 127 10.28 2.15 18.98
N TYR A 128 10.11 2.67 20.20
CA TYR A 128 9.01 2.25 21.08
C TYR A 128 7.63 2.49 20.47
N PHE A 129 7.44 3.61 19.76
CA PHE A 129 6.21 3.89 19.04
C PHE A 129 5.94 2.88 17.92
N CYS A 130 6.93 2.61 17.06
CA CYS A 130 6.80 1.60 16.01
C CYS A 130 6.54 0.21 16.60
N THR A 131 7.26 -0.15 17.66
CA THR A 131 7.11 -1.42 18.39
C THR A 131 5.72 -1.55 18.97
N THR A 132 5.16 -0.48 19.55
CA THR A 132 3.82 -0.48 20.14
C THR A 132 2.76 -0.75 19.09
N LEU A 133 2.79 -0.04 17.96
CA LEU A 133 1.85 -0.26 16.87
C LEU A 133 2.00 -1.66 16.26
N GLY A 134 3.24 -2.11 16.05
CA GLY A 134 3.53 -3.45 15.57
C GLY A 134 3.07 -4.56 16.53
N ALA A 135 3.18 -4.35 17.84
CA ALA A 135 2.74 -5.29 18.87
C ALA A 135 1.22 -5.44 18.90
N LEU A 136 0.45 -4.38 18.63
CA LEU A 136 -1.02 -4.44 18.62
C LEU A 136 -1.58 -5.33 17.49
N ILE A 137 -0.78 -5.67 16.47
CA ILE A 137 -1.18 -6.57 15.38
C ILE A 137 -1.57 -7.96 15.91
N MET A 138 -0.83 -8.51 16.87
CA MET A 138 -1.02 -9.86 17.39
C MET A 138 -2.37 -10.06 18.10
N PRO A 139 -2.75 -9.25 19.11
CA PRO A 139 -4.06 -9.36 19.75
C PRO A 139 -5.21 -9.04 18.78
N MET A 140 -5.03 -8.11 17.83
CA MET A 140 -6.03 -7.88 16.78
C MET A 140 -6.20 -9.11 15.89
N GLY A 141 -5.11 -9.81 15.54
CA GLY A 141 -5.13 -11.07 14.79
C GLY A 141 -5.91 -12.17 15.52
N PHE A 142 -5.66 -12.34 16.82
CA PHE A 142 -6.40 -13.26 17.69
C PHE A 142 -7.91 -12.99 17.64
N ASP A 143 -8.31 -11.77 17.96
CA ASP A 143 -9.73 -11.40 18.05
C ASP A 143 -10.43 -11.44 16.68
N THR A 144 -9.72 -11.08 15.61
CA THR A 144 -10.23 -11.19 14.24
C THR A 144 -10.54 -12.64 13.87
N VAL A 145 -9.61 -13.57 14.11
CA VAL A 145 -9.84 -15.00 13.81
C VAL A 145 -10.91 -15.60 14.71
N TYR A 146 -10.94 -15.20 15.99
CA TYR A 146 -12.00 -15.62 16.91
C TYR A 146 -13.37 -15.17 16.42
N ASP A 147 -13.54 -13.92 16.01
CA ASP A 147 -14.84 -13.44 15.52
C ASP A 147 -15.25 -14.06 14.17
N LEU A 148 -14.27 -14.38 13.32
CA LEU A 148 -14.50 -15.08 12.06
C LEU A 148 -14.92 -16.54 12.26
N THR A 149 -14.38 -17.26 13.25
CA THR A 149 -14.51 -18.73 13.35
C THR A 149 -15.22 -19.26 14.60
N ARG A 150 -15.30 -18.44 15.65
CA ARG A 150 -15.72 -18.82 17.01
C ARG A 150 -14.91 -19.94 17.66
N SER A 151 -13.67 -20.17 17.20
CA SER A 151 -12.75 -21.13 17.80
C SER A 151 -11.60 -20.41 18.51
N HIS A 152 -11.37 -20.80 19.77
CA HIS A 152 -10.26 -20.30 20.58
C HIS A 152 -8.92 -20.88 20.08
N GLU A 153 -8.92 -22.12 19.63
CA GLU A 153 -7.76 -22.85 19.11
C GLU A 153 -7.25 -22.23 17.82
N ALA A 154 -8.15 -21.94 16.88
CA ALA A 154 -7.83 -21.26 15.62
C ALA A 154 -7.22 -19.88 15.88
N ALA A 155 -7.83 -19.11 16.80
CA ALA A 155 -7.38 -17.77 17.16
C ALA A 155 -6.01 -17.78 17.85
N LEU A 156 -5.81 -18.69 18.81
CA LEU A 156 -4.54 -18.84 19.52
C LEU A 156 -3.40 -19.22 18.56
N LEU A 157 -3.64 -20.17 17.66
CA LEU A 157 -2.63 -20.59 16.70
C LEU A 157 -2.30 -19.48 15.69
N ALA A 158 -3.31 -18.77 15.18
CA ALA A 158 -3.10 -17.62 14.31
C ALA A 158 -2.25 -16.53 15.00
N ALA A 159 -2.55 -16.21 16.26
CA ALA A 159 -1.77 -15.26 17.05
C ALA A 159 -0.33 -15.77 17.29
N ALA A 160 -0.15 -17.05 17.61
CA ALA A 160 1.16 -17.65 17.80
C ALA A 160 2.04 -17.57 16.54
N TYR A 161 1.45 -17.82 15.36
CA TYR A 161 2.14 -17.64 14.07
C TYR A 161 2.62 -16.20 13.85
N LEU A 162 1.85 -15.20 14.31
CA LEU A 162 2.27 -13.80 14.22
C LEU A 162 3.32 -13.45 15.28
N ILE A 163 3.17 -13.90 16.52
CA ILE A 163 4.10 -13.62 17.63
C ILE A 163 5.48 -14.20 17.33
N PHE A 164 5.53 -15.48 16.96
CA PHE A 164 6.76 -16.25 16.80
C PHE A 164 7.42 -16.14 15.42
N ASP A 165 6.92 -15.26 14.55
CA ASP A 165 7.62 -14.89 13.32
C ASP A 165 8.71 -13.83 13.61
N VAL A 166 9.95 -14.19 13.29
CA VAL A 166 11.16 -13.39 13.51
C VAL A 166 11.27 -12.25 12.50
N GLY A 167 10.75 -12.42 11.29
CA GLY A 167 10.70 -11.35 10.29
C GLY A 167 9.80 -10.20 10.76
N LEU A 168 8.61 -10.54 11.27
CA LEU A 168 7.64 -9.57 11.77
C LEU A 168 8.13 -8.92 13.05
N LEU A 169 8.86 -9.66 13.91
CA LEU A 169 9.59 -9.09 15.04
C LEU A 169 10.56 -7.99 14.58
N THR A 170 11.40 -8.30 13.60
CA THR A 170 12.43 -7.39 13.09
C THR A 170 11.80 -6.10 12.57
N LEU A 171 10.78 -6.20 11.71
CA LEU A 171 10.13 -5.00 11.18
C LEU A 171 9.49 -4.13 12.28
N ASN A 172 8.93 -4.74 13.32
CA ASN A 172 8.23 -4.03 14.39
C ASN A 172 9.16 -3.17 15.27
N GLN A 173 10.43 -3.55 15.45
CA GLN A 173 11.29 -2.91 16.46
C GLN A 173 11.98 -1.62 15.99
N TYR A 174 12.03 -1.38 14.69
CA TYR A 174 12.80 -0.28 14.09
C TYR A 174 11.93 0.86 13.58
N ILE A 175 12.55 2.02 13.34
CA ILE A 175 11.92 3.25 12.84
C ILE A 175 11.55 3.06 11.36
N LEU A 176 10.46 2.34 11.12
CA LEU A 176 9.98 1.96 9.80
C LEU A 176 8.52 2.38 9.60
N LEU A 177 8.12 2.50 8.34
CA LEU A 177 6.71 2.69 8.00
C LEU A 177 5.89 1.41 8.08
N ASP A 178 6.53 0.24 7.98
CA ASP A 178 5.84 -1.05 7.90
C ASP A 178 5.04 -1.38 9.16
N PRO A 179 5.54 -1.19 10.40
CA PRO A 179 4.74 -1.45 11.61
C PRO A 179 3.46 -0.62 11.65
N ILE A 180 3.55 0.65 11.23
CA ILE A 180 2.41 1.57 11.18
C ILE A 180 1.42 1.15 10.10
N LEU A 181 1.92 0.77 8.91
CA LEU A 181 1.10 0.27 7.81
C LEU A 181 0.34 -1.01 8.22
N LEU A 182 1.07 -2.00 8.75
CA LEU A 182 0.52 -3.28 9.12
C LEU A 182 -0.48 -3.16 10.28
N PHE A 183 -0.23 -2.25 11.22
CA PHE A 183 -1.18 -1.90 12.28
C PHE A 183 -2.50 -1.38 11.72
N PHE A 184 -2.47 -0.33 10.90
CA PHE A 184 -3.71 0.25 10.35
C PHE A 184 -4.43 -0.74 9.42
N MET A 185 -3.68 -1.52 8.64
CA MET A 185 -4.24 -2.59 7.81
C MET A 185 -4.99 -3.63 8.65
N MET A 186 -4.34 -4.15 9.71
CA MET A 186 -4.95 -5.14 10.58
C MET A 186 -6.15 -4.56 11.34
N ALA A 187 -6.08 -3.29 11.76
CA ALA A 187 -7.19 -2.59 12.41
C ALA A 187 -8.38 -2.37 11.44
N SER A 188 -8.14 -2.13 10.15
CA SER A 188 -9.19 -2.09 9.12
C SER A 188 -9.88 -3.44 8.94
N VAL A 189 -9.12 -4.54 8.88
CA VAL A 189 -9.68 -5.90 8.79
C VAL A 189 -10.44 -6.26 10.06
N TRP A 190 -9.92 -5.90 11.22
CA TRP A 190 -10.57 -6.10 12.51
C TRP A 190 -11.91 -5.36 12.58
N GLY A 191 -11.93 -4.08 12.20
CA GLY A 191 -13.15 -3.28 12.08
C GLY A 191 -14.15 -3.87 11.10
N MET A 192 -13.70 -4.31 9.92
CA MET A 192 -14.54 -5.00 8.92
C MET A 192 -15.26 -6.22 9.51
N VAL A 193 -14.53 -7.07 10.25
CA VAL A 193 -15.11 -8.25 10.90
C VAL A 193 -16.08 -7.86 12.02
N LYS A 194 -15.77 -6.84 12.83
CA LYS A 194 -16.67 -6.36 13.90
C LYS A 194 -17.98 -5.78 13.33
N VAL A 195 -17.90 -4.98 12.27
CA VAL A 195 -19.08 -4.45 11.57
C VAL A 195 -19.90 -5.58 10.99
N SER A 196 -19.27 -6.56 10.34
CA SER A 196 -19.97 -7.70 9.74
C SER A 196 -20.70 -8.53 10.78
N LYS A 197 -20.03 -8.89 11.87
CA LYS A 197 -20.62 -9.60 12.99
C LYS A 197 -21.82 -8.85 13.59
N SER A 198 -21.68 -7.54 13.80
CA SER A 198 -22.78 -6.72 14.34
C SER A 198 -23.94 -6.58 13.37
N THR A 199 -23.68 -6.55 12.05
CA THR A 199 -24.72 -6.51 11.01
C THR A 199 -25.48 -7.84 10.98
N ALA A 200 -24.76 -8.96 10.96
CA ALA A 200 -25.34 -10.30 10.91
C ALA A 200 -26.17 -10.65 12.16
N SER A 201 -25.83 -10.08 13.33
CA SER A 201 -26.61 -10.27 14.56
C SER A 201 -27.82 -9.32 14.69
N GLY A 202 -28.16 -8.56 13.64
CA GLY A 202 -29.26 -7.58 13.67
C GLY A 202 -28.95 -6.31 14.47
N GLY A 203 -27.68 -6.06 14.82
CA GLY A 203 -27.23 -4.90 15.59
C GLY A 203 -26.89 -3.67 14.75
N SER A 204 -27.35 -3.63 13.49
CA SER A 204 -27.16 -2.49 12.59
C SER A 204 -27.68 -1.19 13.20
N TYR A 205 -27.04 -0.07 12.86
CA TYR A 205 -27.39 1.28 13.33
C TYR A 205 -27.24 1.57 14.84
N GLY A 206 -26.83 0.59 15.65
CA GLY A 206 -26.49 0.82 17.05
C GLY A 206 -25.17 1.60 17.22
N LEU A 207 -24.94 2.17 18.41
CA LEU A 207 -23.71 2.91 18.72
C LEU A 207 -22.43 2.10 18.48
N ARG A 208 -22.45 0.81 18.83
CA ARG A 208 -21.32 -0.10 18.60
C ARG A 208 -21.06 -0.30 17.10
N TRP A 209 -22.10 -0.46 16.31
CA TRP A 209 -21.99 -0.64 14.87
C TRP A 209 -21.40 0.61 14.21
N TRP A 210 -21.91 1.80 14.55
CA TRP A 210 -21.38 3.08 14.07
C TRP A 210 -19.93 3.30 14.49
N PHE A 211 -19.59 3.01 15.74
CA PHE A 211 -18.20 3.10 16.22
C PHE A 211 -17.27 2.26 15.36
N TRP A 212 -17.58 0.97 15.17
CA TRP A 212 -16.74 0.08 14.35
C TRP A 212 -16.69 0.49 12.89
N LEU A 213 -17.80 1.00 12.34
CA LEU A 213 -17.87 1.44 10.95
C LEU A 213 -17.03 2.69 10.70
N PHE A 214 -17.14 3.71 11.56
CA PHE A 214 -16.30 4.91 11.49
C PHE A 214 -14.83 4.60 11.77
N LEU A 215 -14.56 3.71 12.74
CA LEU A 215 -13.20 3.26 13.02
C LEU A 215 -12.61 2.56 11.80
N THR A 216 -13.36 1.67 11.14
CA THR A 216 -12.93 0.99 9.90
C THR A 216 -12.56 2.00 8.82
N GLY A 217 -13.43 2.99 8.55
CA GLY A 217 -13.14 4.06 7.60
C GLY A 217 -11.89 4.87 7.97
N THR A 218 -11.74 5.21 9.25
CA THR A 218 -10.57 5.94 9.75
C THR A 218 -9.30 5.14 9.54
N MET A 219 -9.29 3.85 9.92
CA MET A 219 -8.14 2.97 9.74
C MET A 219 -7.81 2.76 8.25
N LEU A 220 -8.81 2.68 7.36
CA LEU A 220 -8.60 2.59 5.92
C LEU A 220 -7.88 3.85 5.39
N SER A 221 -8.34 5.03 5.80
CA SER A 221 -7.69 6.30 5.45
C SER A 221 -6.25 6.34 5.95
N CYS A 222 -6.03 5.95 7.21
CA CYS A 222 -4.70 5.90 7.80
C CYS A 222 -3.78 4.93 7.03
N THR A 223 -4.29 3.76 6.63
CA THR A 223 -3.50 2.77 5.87
C THR A 223 -3.01 3.34 4.54
N ILE A 224 -3.90 3.93 3.72
CA ILE A 224 -3.53 4.57 2.44
C ILE A 224 -2.56 5.73 2.69
N SER A 225 -2.79 6.50 3.75
CA SER A 225 -1.99 7.67 4.12
C SER A 225 -0.59 7.32 4.67
N VAL A 226 -0.30 6.04 4.92
CA VAL A 226 1.05 5.57 5.24
C VAL A 226 1.79 5.08 3.99
N LYS A 227 1.19 4.19 3.20
CA LYS A 227 1.74 3.71 1.91
C LYS A 227 0.59 3.39 0.95
N PHE A 228 0.77 3.64 -0.35
CA PHE A 228 -0.25 3.33 -1.38
C PHE A 228 -0.60 1.84 -1.51
N VAL A 229 0.25 0.92 -1.01
CA VAL A 229 -0.08 -0.51 -0.89
C VAL A 229 -1.34 -0.73 -0.02
N GLY A 230 -1.67 0.23 0.86
CA GLY A 230 -2.92 0.24 1.62
C GLY A 230 -4.19 0.25 0.76
N LEU A 231 -4.11 0.57 -0.54
CA LEU A 231 -5.25 0.42 -1.45
C LEU A 231 -5.75 -1.03 -1.56
N PHE A 232 -4.89 -2.02 -1.30
CA PHE A 232 -5.28 -3.43 -1.36
C PHE A 232 -6.21 -3.83 -0.22
N VAL A 233 -6.05 -3.27 0.99
CA VAL A 233 -7.01 -3.52 2.08
C VAL A 233 -8.31 -2.76 1.86
N VAL A 234 -8.27 -1.58 1.24
CA VAL A 234 -9.49 -0.85 0.81
C VAL A 234 -10.29 -1.70 -0.16
N LEU A 235 -9.63 -2.33 -1.13
CA LEU A 235 -10.27 -3.24 -2.07
C LEU A 235 -10.85 -4.47 -1.36
N LEU A 236 -10.12 -5.08 -0.42
CA LEU A 236 -10.63 -6.21 0.37
C LEU A 236 -11.90 -5.83 1.15
N VAL A 237 -11.88 -4.73 1.90
CA VAL A 237 -13.03 -4.25 2.68
C VAL A 237 -14.18 -3.84 1.75
N GLY A 238 -13.88 -3.26 0.59
CA GLY A 238 -14.86 -2.93 -0.44
C GLY A 238 -15.57 -4.16 -1.01
N LEU A 239 -14.82 -5.21 -1.36
CA LEU A 239 -15.36 -6.48 -1.86
C LEU A 239 -16.18 -7.20 -0.78
N HIS A 240 -15.72 -7.18 0.47
CA HIS A 240 -16.47 -7.71 1.61
C HIS A 240 -17.79 -6.95 1.80
N THR A 241 -17.72 -5.62 1.78
CA THR A 241 -18.89 -4.74 1.88
C THR A 241 -19.90 -4.99 0.76
N ALA A 242 -19.43 -5.13 -0.48
CA ALA A 242 -20.27 -5.43 -1.62
C ALA A 242 -20.96 -6.80 -1.48
N THR A 243 -20.24 -7.81 -0.97
CA THR A 243 -20.81 -9.13 -0.71
C THR A 243 -21.90 -9.09 0.36
N GLU A 244 -21.70 -8.33 1.44
CA GLU A 244 -22.73 -8.17 2.47
C GLU A 244 -23.95 -7.41 1.96
N LEU A 245 -23.77 -6.34 1.17
CA LEU A 245 -24.88 -5.62 0.55
C LEU A 245 -25.66 -6.54 -0.41
N TRP A 246 -24.97 -7.43 -1.13
CA TRP A 246 -25.58 -8.45 -1.96
C TRP A 246 -26.43 -9.44 -1.14
N LEU A 247 -25.93 -9.88 0.01
CA LEU A 247 -26.68 -10.76 0.91
C LEU A 247 -27.92 -10.07 1.52
N ILE A 248 -27.80 -8.80 1.91
CA ILE A 248 -28.92 -8.01 2.44
C ILE A 248 -29.98 -7.77 1.36
N LEU A 249 -29.56 -7.49 0.13
CA LEU A 249 -30.48 -7.39 -1.01
C LEU A 249 -31.20 -8.71 -1.32
N GLY A 250 -30.51 -9.83 -1.14
CA GLY A 250 -31.07 -11.17 -1.33
C GLY A 250 -32.02 -11.63 -0.22
N ASP A 251 -32.08 -10.94 0.92
CA ASP A 251 -33.02 -11.24 2.00
C ASP A 251 -34.42 -10.68 1.68
N LEU A 252 -35.26 -11.54 1.09
CA LEU A 252 -36.64 -11.23 0.74
C LEU A 252 -37.52 -10.90 1.97
N GLY A 253 -37.05 -11.15 3.19
CA GLY A 253 -37.72 -10.79 4.43
C GLY A 253 -37.59 -9.30 4.80
N GLN A 254 -36.67 -8.56 4.14
CA GLN A 254 -36.41 -7.15 4.42
C GLN A 254 -36.85 -6.26 3.25
N PRO A 255 -37.33 -5.03 3.53
CA PRO A 255 -37.62 -4.07 2.46
C PRO A 255 -36.34 -3.61 1.78
N ILE A 256 -36.42 -3.30 0.47
CA ILE A 256 -35.27 -2.77 -0.30
C ILE A 256 -34.65 -1.51 0.32
N LEU A 257 -35.46 -0.75 1.06
CA LEU A 257 -35.01 0.43 1.81
C LEU A 257 -33.88 0.09 2.81
N GLU A 258 -33.86 -1.11 3.38
CA GLU A 258 -32.78 -1.54 4.27
C GLU A 258 -31.45 -1.64 3.51
N THR A 259 -31.47 -2.17 2.29
CA THR A 259 -30.28 -2.21 1.42
C THR A 259 -29.78 -0.80 1.09
N VAL A 260 -30.71 0.12 0.77
CA VAL A 260 -30.36 1.53 0.46
C VAL A 260 -29.75 2.23 1.68
N LYS A 261 -30.32 2.04 2.87
CA LYS A 261 -29.77 2.60 4.13
C LYS A 261 -28.38 2.07 4.42
N GLN A 262 -28.18 0.75 4.32
CA GLN A 262 -26.87 0.12 4.52
C GLN A 262 -25.84 0.64 3.53
N LEU A 263 -26.21 0.77 2.25
CA LEU A 263 -25.35 1.33 1.21
C LEU A 263 -24.96 2.78 1.55
N ALA A 264 -25.92 3.63 1.91
CA ALA A 264 -25.67 5.03 2.25
C ALA A 264 -24.74 5.17 3.47
N CYS A 265 -25.03 4.46 4.56
CA CYS A 265 -24.18 4.48 5.76
C CYS A 265 -22.75 4.03 5.47
N ARG A 266 -22.57 2.94 4.70
CA ARG A 266 -21.26 2.41 4.33
C ARG A 266 -20.54 3.31 3.33
N ALA A 267 -21.23 3.93 2.37
CA ALA A 267 -20.61 4.88 1.43
C ALA A 267 -20.11 6.15 2.15
N ILE A 268 -20.88 6.69 3.09
CA ILE A 268 -20.47 7.86 3.88
C ILE A 268 -19.22 7.55 4.72
N THR A 269 -19.20 6.39 5.37
CA THR A 269 -18.15 6.05 6.34
C THR A 269 -16.93 5.34 5.75
N LEU A 270 -17.06 4.60 4.66
CA LEU A 270 -15.99 3.83 4.03
C LEU A 270 -15.47 4.46 2.74
N ILE A 271 -16.10 5.52 2.22
CA ILE A 271 -15.64 6.25 1.03
C ILE A 271 -15.45 7.74 1.34
N VAL A 272 -16.53 8.45 1.70
CA VAL A 272 -16.47 9.91 1.89
C VAL A 272 -15.57 10.27 3.08
N TRP A 273 -15.80 9.66 4.24
CA TRP A 273 -15.01 9.92 5.45
C TRP A 273 -13.50 9.64 5.27
N PRO A 274 -13.07 8.49 4.69
CA PRO A 274 -11.66 8.24 4.44
C PRO A 274 -11.01 9.23 3.48
N ILE A 275 -11.73 9.70 2.45
CA ILE A 275 -11.24 10.72 1.52
C ILE A 275 -11.02 12.05 2.25
N LEU A 276 -11.97 12.47 3.10
CA LEU A 276 -11.84 13.69 3.89
C LEU A 276 -10.64 13.63 4.84
N LEU A 277 -10.45 12.51 5.54
CA LEU A 277 -9.28 12.30 6.40
C LEU A 277 -7.96 12.29 5.62
N TYR A 278 -7.95 11.67 4.44
CA TYR A 278 -6.77 11.64 3.58
C TYR A 278 -6.35 13.05 3.15
N ILE A 279 -7.32 13.86 2.72
CA ILE A 279 -7.10 15.28 2.40
C ILE A 279 -6.62 16.06 3.62
N LEU A 280 -7.20 15.82 4.81
CA LEU A 280 -6.78 16.43 6.06
C LEU A 280 -5.33 16.11 6.43
N PHE A 281 -4.89 14.86 6.27
CA PHE A 281 -3.50 14.50 6.56
C PHE A 281 -2.51 15.20 5.62
N PHE A 282 -2.86 15.37 4.34
CA PHE A 282 -2.07 16.18 3.42
C PHE A 282 -2.12 17.68 3.75
N TYR A 283 -3.25 18.17 4.23
CA TYR A 283 -3.35 19.54 4.73
C TYR A 283 -2.38 19.78 5.88
N ILE A 284 -2.38 18.90 6.89
CA ILE A 284 -1.43 18.94 8.01
C ILE A 284 0.01 18.87 7.48
N HIS A 285 0.33 17.91 6.61
CA HIS A 285 1.66 17.76 6.02
C HIS A 285 2.17 19.05 5.34
N LEU A 286 1.36 19.65 4.47
CA LEU A 286 1.73 20.85 3.70
C LEU A 286 1.72 22.14 4.54
N CYS A 287 1.05 22.15 5.69
CA CYS A 287 1.08 23.23 6.67
C CYS A 287 2.28 23.13 7.61
N VAL A 288 2.65 21.92 8.04
CA VAL A 288 3.80 21.68 8.92
C VAL A 288 5.11 21.91 8.19
N LEU A 289 5.25 21.38 6.96
CA LEU A 289 6.46 21.55 6.15
C LEU A 289 6.41 22.87 5.37
N ASN A 290 6.78 23.95 6.05
CA ASN A 290 6.69 25.30 5.52
C ASN A 290 8.04 25.94 5.17
N ARG A 291 9.17 25.26 5.35
CA ARG A 291 10.51 25.74 4.98
C ARG A 291 11.06 25.01 3.76
N SER A 292 11.93 25.65 2.99
CA SER A 292 12.65 25.02 1.87
C SER A 292 13.51 23.85 2.34
N GLY A 293 13.74 22.90 1.45
CA GLY A 293 14.62 21.75 1.67
C GLY A 293 14.91 21.05 0.35
N ASN A 294 15.85 20.12 0.34
CA ASN A 294 16.41 19.54 -0.89
C ASN A 294 15.39 18.89 -1.86
N GLY A 295 14.19 18.57 -1.39
CA GLY A 295 13.11 17.97 -2.18
C GLY A 295 12.17 18.97 -2.87
N ASP A 296 12.30 20.27 -2.63
CA ASP A 296 11.44 21.29 -3.24
C ASP A 296 11.63 21.43 -4.76
N GLY A 297 12.82 21.10 -5.28
CA GLY A 297 13.20 21.16 -6.69
C GLY A 297 12.27 20.36 -7.62
N PHE A 298 11.68 19.27 -7.12
CA PHE A 298 10.73 18.42 -7.87
C PHE A 298 9.38 19.07 -8.14
N TYR A 299 9.06 20.15 -7.43
CA TYR A 299 7.79 20.87 -7.51
C TYR A 299 7.90 22.13 -8.36
N SER A 300 6.77 22.65 -8.82
CA SER A 300 6.67 23.88 -9.59
C SER A 300 7.17 25.09 -8.80
N SER A 301 7.64 26.09 -9.55
CA SER A 301 8.05 27.39 -9.01
C SER A 301 6.95 28.03 -8.15
N ALA A 302 5.69 27.86 -8.56
CA ALA A 302 4.53 28.34 -7.82
C ALA A 302 4.40 27.65 -6.46
N PHE A 303 4.58 26.33 -6.38
CA PHE A 303 4.59 25.61 -5.09
C PHE A 303 5.73 26.10 -4.19
N GLN A 304 6.93 26.24 -4.75
CA GLN A 304 8.14 26.63 -4.03
C GLN A 304 8.05 28.03 -3.41
N SER A 305 7.30 28.96 -4.03
CA SER A 305 7.15 30.34 -3.53
C SER A 305 6.44 30.44 -2.18
N ARG A 306 5.77 29.37 -1.71
CA ARG A 306 5.17 29.29 -0.37
C ARG A 306 6.15 28.84 0.72
N LEU A 307 7.32 28.31 0.36
CA LEU A 307 8.28 27.72 1.29
C LEU A 307 9.27 28.78 1.81
N ILE A 308 9.26 29.01 3.11
CA ILE A 308 10.16 29.95 3.79
C ILE A 308 11.61 29.53 3.55
N GLY A 309 12.45 30.47 3.11
CA GLY A 309 13.86 30.22 2.79
C GLY A 309 14.11 29.81 1.34
N ASN A 310 13.08 29.60 0.51
CA ASN A 310 13.25 29.49 -0.93
C ASN A 310 13.55 30.87 -1.53
N SER A 311 14.36 30.95 -2.60
CA SER A 311 14.65 32.23 -3.26
C SER A 311 13.40 32.90 -3.86
N LEU A 312 12.32 32.16 -4.09
CA LEU A 312 11.03 32.68 -4.58
C LEU A 312 10.09 33.15 -3.46
N TYR A 313 10.42 32.90 -2.20
CA TYR A 313 9.58 33.27 -1.06
C TYR A 313 9.66 34.77 -0.80
N ASN A 314 8.52 35.46 -0.89
CA ASN A 314 8.45 36.93 -0.83
C ASN A 314 9.40 37.63 -1.82
N ALA A 315 9.78 36.95 -2.90
CA ALA A 315 10.61 37.54 -3.94
C ALA A 315 9.83 38.63 -4.68
N SER A 316 10.55 39.69 -5.04
CA SER A 316 10.04 40.72 -5.95
C SER A 316 10.89 40.70 -7.21
N MET A 317 10.27 40.43 -8.35
CA MET A 317 10.97 40.42 -9.62
C MET A 317 10.07 40.95 -10.74
N PRO A 318 10.63 41.44 -11.86
CA PRO A 318 9.84 41.91 -12.97
C PRO A 318 8.87 40.84 -13.49
N ARG A 319 7.60 41.24 -13.60
CA ARG A 319 6.53 40.38 -14.13
C ARG A 319 6.76 40.08 -15.60
N ASP A 320 7.08 41.10 -16.40
CA ASP A 320 7.32 40.97 -17.82
C ASP A 320 8.78 40.61 -18.09
N VAL A 321 9.01 39.75 -19.07
CA VAL A 321 10.35 39.37 -19.53
C VAL A 321 10.74 40.26 -20.70
N ALA A 322 11.95 40.81 -20.70
CA ALA A 322 12.44 41.70 -21.75
C ALA A 322 13.77 41.23 -22.34
N TYR A 323 14.13 41.76 -23.51
CA TYR A 323 15.49 41.60 -24.03
C TYR A 323 16.48 42.27 -23.09
N GLY A 324 17.53 41.54 -22.71
CA GLY A 324 18.48 41.95 -21.67
C GLY A 324 18.15 41.42 -20.27
N SER A 325 16.99 40.78 -20.08
CA SER A 325 16.68 40.07 -18.85
C SER A 325 17.63 38.89 -18.65
N LEU A 326 18.10 38.76 -17.42
CA LEU A 326 18.75 37.55 -16.94
C LEU A 326 17.69 36.63 -16.36
N VAL A 327 17.55 35.42 -16.90
CA VAL A 327 16.48 34.50 -16.55
C VAL A 327 16.99 33.12 -16.15
N THR A 328 16.21 32.43 -15.33
CA THR A 328 16.29 30.97 -15.20
C THR A 328 15.07 30.35 -15.87
N ILE A 329 15.28 29.27 -16.61
CA ILE A 329 14.22 28.63 -17.40
C ILE A 329 14.02 27.22 -16.84
N LYS A 330 12.82 26.92 -16.35
CA LYS A 330 12.47 25.62 -15.78
C LYS A 330 11.56 24.85 -16.73
N ASN A 331 11.76 23.54 -16.84
CA ASN A 331 10.88 22.69 -17.61
C ASN A 331 9.56 22.46 -16.85
N HIS A 332 8.43 22.62 -17.52
CA HIS A 332 7.10 22.53 -16.89
C HIS A 332 6.62 21.08 -16.67
N LYS A 333 7.36 20.08 -17.14
CA LYS A 333 7.11 18.69 -16.77
C LYS A 333 7.20 18.55 -15.25
N THR A 334 6.33 17.73 -14.68
CA THR A 334 6.42 17.34 -13.26
C THR A 334 7.80 16.74 -12.97
N GLY A 335 8.51 17.24 -11.94
CA GLY A 335 9.93 16.91 -11.69
C GLY A 335 10.92 17.43 -12.75
N GLY A 336 10.54 18.43 -13.54
CA GLY A 336 11.37 19.07 -14.55
C GLY A 336 12.50 19.91 -13.95
N GLY A 337 13.69 19.83 -14.55
CA GLY A 337 14.85 20.61 -14.13
C GLY A 337 14.95 21.98 -14.81
N TYR A 338 15.90 22.78 -14.33
CA TYR A 338 16.35 24.04 -14.94
C TYR A 338 17.20 23.76 -16.17
N LEU A 339 17.05 24.57 -17.21
CA LEU A 339 17.98 24.57 -18.33
C LEU A 339 19.38 24.96 -17.82
N HIS A 340 20.32 24.04 -17.96
CA HIS A 340 21.63 24.10 -17.33
C HIS A 340 22.74 23.90 -18.35
N SER A 341 23.89 24.51 -18.12
CA SER A 341 25.08 24.27 -18.93
C SER A 341 26.36 24.50 -18.12
N HIS A 342 27.40 23.72 -18.40
CA HIS A 342 28.68 23.75 -17.67
C HIS A 342 29.83 23.54 -18.66
N HIS A 343 31.07 23.86 -18.28
CA HIS A 343 32.21 23.90 -19.21
C HIS A 343 32.59 22.56 -19.88
N HIS A 344 32.03 21.43 -19.44
CA HIS A 344 32.29 20.12 -20.05
C HIS A 344 31.65 19.97 -21.44
N LEU A 345 32.37 19.30 -22.33
CA LEU A 345 31.96 19.03 -23.71
C LEU A 345 31.33 17.64 -23.84
N TYR A 346 30.52 17.42 -24.87
CA TYR A 346 30.06 16.06 -25.20
C TYR A 346 31.26 15.15 -25.55
N PRO A 347 31.25 13.88 -25.12
CA PRO A 347 32.34 12.94 -25.42
C PRO A 347 32.52 12.67 -26.91
N LYS A 348 33.73 12.23 -27.31
CA LYS A 348 34.01 11.85 -28.70
C LYS A 348 33.08 10.70 -29.13
N GLY A 349 32.48 10.82 -30.31
CA GLY A 349 31.55 9.82 -30.87
C GLY A 349 30.08 10.02 -30.47
N LEU A 350 29.77 11.02 -29.64
CA LEU A 350 28.40 11.37 -29.25
C LEU A 350 27.99 12.74 -29.83
N GLY A 351 27.90 12.81 -31.16
CA GLY A 351 27.55 14.03 -31.90
C GLY A 351 28.68 15.07 -31.90
N ALA A 352 28.31 16.35 -31.93
CA ALA A 352 29.27 17.45 -31.96
C ALA A 352 29.98 17.60 -30.62
N ARG A 353 31.31 17.80 -30.66
CA ARG A 353 32.16 18.02 -29.48
C ARG A 353 32.05 19.46 -28.97
N GLN A 354 30.83 19.85 -28.59
CA GLN A 354 30.48 21.19 -28.10
C GLN A 354 30.04 21.13 -26.63
N GLN A 355 29.79 22.29 -26.02
CA GLN A 355 29.43 22.38 -24.60
C GLN A 355 28.12 21.65 -24.32
N GLN A 356 28.08 20.88 -23.22
CA GLN A 356 26.90 20.18 -22.79
C GLN A 356 25.81 21.13 -22.32
N VAL A 357 24.57 20.87 -22.75
CA VAL A 357 23.36 21.51 -22.22
C VAL A 357 22.46 20.41 -21.69
N THR A 358 22.00 20.58 -20.46
CA THR A 358 21.27 19.56 -19.71
C THR A 358 20.11 20.19 -18.96
N THR A 359 19.32 19.38 -18.25
CA THR A 359 18.47 19.88 -17.18
C THR A 359 18.99 19.44 -15.81
N TYR A 360 19.10 20.41 -14.90
CA TYR A 360 19.56 20.20 -13.54
C TYR A 360 18.44 20.49 -12.54
N THR A 361 18.27 19.66 -11.53
CA THR A 361 17.12 19.73 -10.60
C THR A 361 17.28 20.77 -9.49
N HIS A 362 18.49 21.30 -9.29
CA HIS A 362 18.80 22.25 -8.23
C HIS A 362 19.11 23.63 -8.81
N LYS A 363 18.96 24.66 -7.97
CA LYS A 363 19.33 26.04 -8.31
C LYS A 363 20.85 26.18 -8.29
N ASP A 364 21.39 26.74 -9.36
CA ASP A 364 22.83 26.94 -9.60
C ASP A 364 23.04 28.20 -10.43
N GLU A 365 24.18 28.87 -10.27
CA GLU A 365 24.57 30.03 -11.06
C GLU A 365 24.66 29.70 -12.57
N ASN A 366 24.93 28.43 -12.90
CA ASN A 366 24.95 27.84 -14.25
C ASN A 366 23.55 27.58 -14.84
N ASN A 367 22.48 27.94 -14.12
CA ASN A 367 21.11 27.90 -14.65
C ASN A 367 20.68 29.23 -15.28
N ARG A 368 21.57 30.23 -15.31
CA ARG A 368 21.25 31.61 -15.69
C ARG A 368 21.54 31.89 -17.16
N TRP A 369 20.53 32.36 -17.87
CA TRP A 369 20.55 32.65 -19.31
C TRP A 369 20.17 34.10 -19.59
N LEU A 370 20.94 34.78 -20.42
CA LEU A 370 20.65 36.13 -20.88
C LEU A 370 19.84 36.07 -22.18
N ILE A 371 18.69 36.75 -22.21
CA ILE A 371 17.86 36.87 -23.41
C ILE A 371 18.41 37.97 -24.31
N ARG A 372 18.89 37.61 -25.51
CA ARG A 372 19.40 38.55 -26.51
C ARG A 372 18.53 38.55 -27.77
N PRO A 373 18.44 39.69 -28.48
CA PRO A 373 17.84 39.72 -29.80
C PRO A 373 18.67 38.90 -30.81
N HIS A 374 18.00 38.14 -31.69
CA HIS A 374 18.68 37.31 -32.68
C HIS A 374 19.50 38.13 -33.70
N ASN A 375 18.96 39.26 -34.17
CA ASN A 375 19.50 40.03 -35.30
C ASN A 375 20.41 41.22 -34.92
N LYS A 376 20.59 41.52 -33.63
CA LYS A 376 21.35 42.72 -33.18
C LYS A 376 22.58 42.29 -32.38
N LYS A 377 23.75 42.86 -32.71
CA LYS A 377 25.01 42.58 -31.99
C LYS A 377 24.99 43.06 -30.53
N GLY A 378 24.17 44.07 -30.20
CA GLY A 378 24.04 44.64 -28.86
C GLY A 378 22.66 44.47 -28.22
N LEU A 379 22.59 44.64 -26.90
CA LEU A 379 21.33 44.77 -26.17
C LEU A 379 20.64 46.10 -26.54
N PRO A 380 19.29 46.16 -26.55
CA PRO A 380 18.58 47.42 -26.75
C PRO A 380 19.01 48.47 -25.72
N LYS A 381 19.36 49.67 -26.17
CA LYS A 381 19.65 50.83 -25.30
C LYS A 381 18.35 51.61 -25.08
N GLY A 382 18.03 51.99 -23.84
CA GLY A 382 16.83 52.79 -23.52
C GLY A 382 15.71 51.98 -22.85
N LYS A 383 14.46 52.18 -23.28
CA LYS A 383 13.29 51.51 -22.69
C LYS A 383 13.38 49.98 -22.88
N PRO A 384 13.06 49.17 -21.85
CA PRO A 384 13.06 47.71 -21.96
C PRO A 384 12.10 47.25 -23.07
N GLN A 385 12.62 46.46 -24.01
CA GLN A 385 11.81 45.85 -25.05
C GLN A 385 11.25 44.53 -24.53
N ILE A 386 9.95 44.51 -24.21
CA ILE A 386 9.26 43.33 -23.68
C ILE A 386 9.20 42.22 -24.75
N LEU A 387 9.44 40.98 -24.32
CA LEU A 387 9.39 39.78 -25.13
C LEU A 387 7.92 39.38 -25.38
N ARG A 388 7.57 39.14 -26.64
CA ARG A 388 6.20 38.80 -27.07
C ARG A 388 6.12 37.44 -27.75
N HIS A 389 4.89 36.93 -27.87
CA HIS A 389 4.60 35.74 -28.65
C HIS A 389 5.10 35.87 -30.09
N GLY A 390 5.93 34.92 -30.53
CA GLY A 390 6.47 34.85 -31.89
C GLY A 390 7.86 35.47 -32.07
N ASP A 391 8.38 36.15 -31.05
CA ASP A 391 9.68 36.81 -31.06
C ASP A 391 10.85 35.81 -31.21
N LEU A 392 11.94 36.29 -31.83
CA LEU A 392 13.17 35.53 -32.02
C LEU A 392 14.25 35.96 -31.03
N VAL A 393 14.75 34.99 -30.26
CA VAL A 393 15.75 35.20 -29.22
C VAL A 393 17.00 34.34 -29.46
N ARG A 394 18.12 34.80 -28.91
CA ARG A 394 19.29 34.00 -28.58
C ARG A 394 19.39 33.88 -27.07
N LEU A 395 19.54 32.67 -26.56
CA LEU A 395 19.76 32.42 -25.14
C LEU A 395 21.25 32.26 -24.91
N THR A 396 21.89 33.22 -24.25
CA THR A 396 23.33 33.17 -23.95
C THR A 396 23.54 32.74 -22.50
N HIS A 397 24.24 31.63 -22.29
CA HIS A 397 24.58 31.15 -20.96
C HIS A 397 25.53 32.13 -20.26
N MET A 398 25.23 32.54 -19.01
CA MET A 398 26.00 33.61 -18.37
C MET A 398 27.41 33.21 -17.97
N ALA A 399 27.59 32.02 -17.40
CA ALA A 399 28.89 31.61 -16.89
C ALA A 399 29.89 31.32 -18.02
N THR A 400 29.45 30.65 -19.09
CA THR A 400 30.34 30.26 -20.21
C THR A 400 30.26 31.18 -21.43
N ARG A 401 29.30 32.11 -21.46
CA ARG A 401 29.07 33.05 -22.57
C ARG A 401 28.81 32.38 -23.93
N ARG A 402 28.44 31.10 -23.94
CA ARG A 402 28.03 30.33 -25.12
C ARG A 402 26.51 30.50 -25.36
N ASN A 403 26.07 30.44 -26.61
CA ASN A 403 24.66 30.46 -27.00
C ASN A 403 24.07 29.06 -26.99
N LEU A 404 22.78 28.96 -26.66
CA LEU A 404 22.00 27.75 -26.86
C LEU A 404 21.87 27.47 -28.36
N HIS A 405 22.29 26.29 -28.77
CA HIS A 405 22.48 25.92 -30.16
C HIS A 405 21.87 24.54 -30.46
N SER A 406 21.42 24.32 -31.69
CA SER A 406 21.06 22.98 -32.16
C SER A 406 21.44 22.82 -33.62
N HIS A 407 21.79 21.60 -34.00
CA HIS A 407 22.30 21.26 -35.33
C HIS A 407 21.82 19.87 -35.73
N ASN A 408 22.07 19.48 -36.98
CA ASN A 408 21.60 18.22 -37.54
C ASN A 408 22.46 17.01 -37.10
N GLU A 409 22.69 16.86 -35.80
CA GLU A 409 23.30 15.67 -35.19
C GLU A 409 22.29 15.03 -34.25
N PRO A 410 22.26 13.70 -34.14
CA PRO A 410 21.34 13.01 -33.24
C PRO A 410 21.69 13.25 -31.76
N ALA A 411 20.68 13.37 -30.92
CA ALA A 411 20.86 13.52 -29.48
C ALA A 411 21.55 12.28 -28.84
N PRO A 412 22.27 12.43 -27.73
CA PRO A 412 23.10 11.36 -27.17
C PRO A 412 22.28 10.13 -26.71
N MET A 413 21.12 10.34 -26.07
CA MET A 413 20.26 9.25 -25.58
C MET A 413 19.07 9.05 -26.51
N THR A 414 18.39 10.13 -26.91
CA THR A 414 17.18 10.04 -27.73
C THR A 414 17.50 10.26 -29.20
N LYS A 415 17.96 9.21 -29.89
CA LYS A 415 18.47 9.28 -31.29
C LYS A 415 17.51 9.85 -32.33
N LYS A 416 16.20 9.88 -32.05
CA LYS A 416 15.17 10.51 -32.93
C LYS A 416 15.12 12.03 -32.79
N HIS A 417 15.73 12.60 -31.76
CA HIS A 417 15.81 14.04 -31.53
C HIS A 417 17.16 14.56 -32.02
N LEU A 418 17.24 15.87 -32.21
CA LEU A 418 18.49 16.56 -32.54
C LEU A 418 19.21 17.01 -31.27
N GLN A 419 20.54 17.04 -31.35
CA GLN A 419 21.41 17.45 -30.25
C GLN A 419 21.26 18.95 -29.98
N VAL A 420 21.26 19.31 -28.70
CA VAL A 420 21.29 20.70 -28.22
C VAL A 420 22.58 20.90 -27.46
N THR A 421 23.27 22.01 -27.71
CA THR A 421 24.62 22.29 -27.20
C THR A 421 24.79 23.76 -26.85
N GLY A 422 25.92 24.11 -26.22
CA GLY A 422 26.40 25.49 -26.11
C GLY A 422 27.47 25.75 -27.18
N TYR A 423 27.24 26.75 -28.02
CA TYR A 423 28.13 27.13 -29.14
C TYR A 423 28.36 28.65 -29.25
N GLY A 424 29.30 29.09 -30.09
CA GLY A 424 29.66 30.52 -30.24
C GLY A 424 30.49 31.05 -29.07
N GLU A 425 30.95 32.29 -29.04
CA GLU A 425 31.76 32.85 -27.95
C GLU A 425 31.36 34.28 -27.65
N LEU A 426 31.30 34.68 -26.37
CA LEU A 426 30.84 36.02 -25.94
C LEU A 426 29.45 36.40 -26.51
N GLY A 427 28.58 35.42 -26.70
CA GLY A 427 27.27 35.57 -27.32
C GLY A 427 27.28 35.75 -28.85
N VAL A 428 28.44 35.69 -29.49
CA VAL A 428 28.60 35.65 -30.95
C VAL A 428 28.51 34.20 -31.41
N GLY A 429 27.55 33.90 -32.27
CA GLY A 429 27.46 32.61 -32.95
C GLY A 429 26.73 32.75 -34.28
N ASP A 430 26.09 31.70 -34.74
CA ASP A 430 25.55 31.59 -36.10
C ASP A 430 24.02 31.66 -36.14
N ALA A 431 23.42 31.28 -37.27
CA ALA A 431 21.97 31.27 -37.46
C ALA A 431 21.27 30.11 -36.72
N ASN A 432 22.01 29.07 -36.29
CA ASN A 432 21.49 27.95 -35.50
C ASN A 432 21.39 28.28 -33.99
N ASP A 433 21.66 29.52 -33.61
CA ASP A 433 21.41 30.00 -32.24
C ASP A 433 20.00 30.62 -32.09
N ALA A 434 19.21 30.65 -33.16
CA ALA A 434 17.95 31.38 -33.23
C ALA A 434 16.77 30.52 -32.74
N TRP A 435 16.10 30.98 -31.67
CA TRP A 435 14.94 30.33 -31.10
C TRP A 435 13.72 31.25 -31.15
N ARG A 436 12.61 30.75 -31.70
CA ARG A 436 11.30 31.40 -31.67
C ARG A 436 10.59 31.08 -30.36
N VAL A 437 10.16 32.11 -29.65
CA VAL A 437 9.42 31.98 -28.39
C VAL A 437 7.93 31.93 -28.69
N LEU A 438 7.28 30.80 -28.37
CA LEU A 438 5.84 30.63 -28.53
C LEU A 438 5.18 30.44 -27.16
N ILE A 439 4.14 31.23 -26.89
CA ILE A 439 3.27 31.05 -25.72
C ILE A 439 2.25 29.94 -26.04
N VAL A 440 2.12 28.95 -25.17
CA VAL A 440 1.18 27.83 -25.34
C VAL A 440 -0.26 28.34 -25.26
N GLY A 441 -0.98 28.26 -26.38
CA GLY A 441 -2.35 28.81 -26.48
C GLY A 441 -2.40 30.34 -26.51
N GLY A 442 -1.25 31.00 -26.72
CA GLY A 442 -1.15 32.44 -26.67
C GLY A 442 -1.70 33.14 -27.91
N LYS A 443 -2.14 34.39 -27.72
CA LYS A 443 -2.63 35.27 -28.79
C LYS A 443 -1.50 36.09 -29.40
N VAL A 444 -1.75 36.66 -30.58
CA VAL A 444 -0.83 37.60 -31.23
C VAL A 444 -0.59 38.79 -30.29
N ASN A 445 0.68 39.20 -30.14
CA ASN A 445 1.16 40.28 -29.25
C ASN A 445 1.06 40.04 -27.73
N GLU A 446 0.71 38.83 -27.29
CA GLU A 446 0.74 38.49 -25.86
C GLU A 446 2.18 38.54 -25.31
N THR A 447 2.35 39.10 -24.10
CA THR A 447 3.66 39.28 -23.47
C THR A 447 4.05 38.05 -22.65
N VAL A 448 5.36 37.81 -22.55
CA VAL A 448 5.89 36.72 -21.73
C VAL A 448 5.99 37.18 -20.28
N HIS A 449 5.30 36.47 -19.39
CA HIS A 449 5.34 36.71 -17.95
C HIS A 449 6.15 35.63 -17.21
N THR A 450 6.81 36.06 -16.14
CA THR A 450 7.52 35.19 -15.19
C THR A 450 6.53 34.28 -14.44
N VAL A 451 6.91 33.01 -14.21
CA VAL A 451 6.19 31.90 -13.54
C VAL A 451 4.88 31.45 -14.20
N THR A 452 4.09 32.36 -14.77
CA THR A 452 2.72 32.09 -15.23
C THR A 452 2.65 31.64 -16.69
N THR A 453 3.48 32.21 -17.56
CA THR A 453 3.45 31.90 -18.99
C THR A 453 4.14 30.57 -19.28
N ARG A 454 3.45 29.70 -20.02
CA ARG A 454 4.02 28.46 -20.57
C ARG A 454 4.58 28.73 -21.96
N LEU A 455 5.87 28.49 -22.12
CA LEU A 455 6.65 28.80 -23.31
C LEU A 455 7.10 27.53 -24.05
N LYS A 456 7.25 27.64 -25.35
CA LYS A 456 7.99 26.70 -26.20
C LYS A 456 9.07 27.47 -26.94
N PHE A 457 10.27 26.92 -26.98
CA PHE A 457 11.35 27.45 -27.81
C PHE A 457 11.45 26.58 -29.06
N ILE A 458 11.16 27.16 -30.22
CA ILE A 458 11.23 26.47 -31.52
C ILE A 458 12.50 26.92 -32.23
N HIS A 459 13.37 25.97 -32.53
CA HIS A 459 14.59 26.24 -33.26
C HIS A 459 14.25 26.68 -34.69
N LEU A 460 14.77 27.82 -35.15
CA LEU A 460 14.33 28.45 -36.40
C LEU A 460 14.68 27.61 -37.65
N LEU A 461 15.90 27.09 -37.74
CA LEU A 461 16.38 26.37 -38.93
C LEU A 461 15.95 24.90 -38.95
N GLN A 462 16.19 24.18 -37.85
CA GLN A 462 15.80 22.77 -37.69
C GLN A 462 14.29 22.53 -37.46
N ASN A 463 13.49 23.57 -37.22
CA ASN A 463 12.04 23.50 -36.95
C ASN A 463 11.63 22.46 -35.88
N CYS A 464 12.41 22.37 -34.81
CA CYS A 464 12.21 21.43 -33.70
C CYS A 464 11.98 22.19 -32.38
N ALA A 465 11.32 21.57 -31.41
CA ALA A 465 11.05 22.18 -30.11
C ALA A 465 12.10 21.75 -29.07
N LEU A 466 12.64 22.73 -28.33
CA LEU A 466 13.50 22.46 -27.16
C LEU A 466 12.71 21.66 -26.13
N THR A 467 13.21 20.48 -25.76
CA THR A 467 12.52 19.57 -24.85
C THR A 467 13.49 18.91 -23.88
N SER A 468 12.98 18.56 -22.69
CA SER A 468 13.63 17.56 -21.84
C SER A 468 13.14 16.18 -22.28
N SER A 469 14.05 15.33 -22.76
CA SER A 469 13.66 13.99 -23.25
C SER A 469 13.19 13.06 -22.12
N GLY A 470 13.46 13.43 -20.87
CA GLY A 470 13.22 12.61 -19.69
C GLY A 470 14.18 11.43 -19.54
N LYS A 471 15.21 11.33 -20.40
CA LYS A 471 16.30 10.37 -20.24
C LYS A 471 17.41 10.99 -19.41
N GLN A 472 17.97 10.20 -18.50
CA GLN A 472 19.15 10.57 -17.74
C GLN A 472 20.40 10.34 -18.58
N LEU A 473 21.32 11.30 -18.57
CA LEU A 473 22.64 11.14 -19.16
C LEU A 473 23.49 10.20 -18.28
N PRO A 474 24.42 9.42 -18.85
CA PRO A 474 25.38 8.63 -18.08
C PRO A 474 26.33 9.49 -17.24
N LYS A 475 27.27 8.85 -16.53
CA LYS A 475 28.25 9.52 -15.65
C LYS A 475 29.01 10.68 -16.29
N TRP A 476 29.27 10.63 -17.60
CA TRP A 476 29.94 11.72 -18.34
C TRP A 476 29.12 13.02 -18.42
N GLY A 477 27.81 12.94 -18.22
CA GLY A 477 26.87 14.06 -18.13
C GLY A 477 26.35 14.25 -16.71
N PHE A 478 27.10 13.80 -15.70
CA PHE A 478 26.81 13.97 -14.27
C PHE A 478 25.43 13.48 -13.83
N GLU A 479 24.88 12.48 -14.53
CA GLU A 479 23.56 11.93 -14.22
C GLU A 479 22.43 12.98 -14.27
N GLN A 480 22.62 14.06 -15.04
CA GLN A 480 21.61 15.09 -15.31
C GLN A 480 20.64 14.62 -16.42
N GLN A 481 19.49 15.28 -16.62
CA GLN A 481 18.58 14.86 -17.71
C GLN A 481 18.97 15.50 -19.05
N GLU A 482 18.77 14.76 -20.13
CA GLU A 482 19.05 15.19 -21.50
C GLU A 482 18.10 16.30 -21.96
N VAL A 483 18.69 17.40 -22.44
CA VAL A 483 18.00 18.41 -23.27
C VAL A 483 18.26 18.08 -24.73
N SER A 484 17.21 18.12 -25.54
CA SER A 484 17.27 17.79 -26.96
C SER A 484 16.26 18.64 -27.74
N CYS A 485 16.36 18.65 -29.05
CA CYS A 485 15.42 19.34 -29.93
C CYS A 485 14.54 18.31 -30.64
N ASN A 486 13.26 18.26 -30.29
CA ASN A 486 12.32 17.27 -30.78
C ASN A 486 11.62 17.79 -32.06
N PRO A 487 11.74 17.10 -33.20
CA PRO A 487 11.02 17.46 -34.42
C PRO A 487 9.49 17.54 -34.23
N ASN A 488 8.94 16.78 -33.26
CA ASN A 488 7.55 16.89 -32.88
C ASN A 488 7.31 18.11 -31.96
N VAL A 489 6.94 19.23 -32.56
CA VAL A 489 6.66 20.50 -31.86
C VAL A 489 5.49 20.41 -30.86
N ARG A 490 4.60 19.40 -31.01
CA ARG A 490 3.45 19.20 -30.11
C ARG A 490 3.81 18.44 -28.83
N ASP A 491 5.08 18.12 -28.60
CA ASP A 491 5.54 17.49 -27.37
C ASP A 491 5.06 18.26 -26.13
N LYS A 492 4.65 17.51 -25.09
CA LYS A 492 4.24 18.07 -23.81
C LYS A 492 5.46 18.43 -22.96
N ASN A 493 6.56 17.70 -23.09
CA ASN A 493 7.80 17.97 -22.36
C ASN A 493 8.58 19.19 -22.90
N SER A 494 8.14 19.76 -24.03
CA SER A 494 8.74 20.97 -24.62
C SER A 494 8.21 22.27 -24.01
N GLN A 495 7.43 22.18 -22.92
CA GLN A 495 6.88 23.34 -22.23
C GLN A 495 7.87 23.80 -21.15
N TRP A 496 8.17 25.09 -21.14
CA TRP A 496 9.08 25.73 -20.21
C TRP A 496 8.40 26.94 -19.56
N ASN A 497 8.90 27.38 -18.42
CA ASN A 497 8.52 28.63 -17.80
C ASN A 497 9.78 29.40 -17.38
N VAL A 498 9.73 30.73 -17.48
CA VAL A 498 10.75 31.59 -16.85
C VAL A 498 10.45 31.60 -15.36
N GLU A 499 11.36 31.10 -14.54
CA GLU A 499 11.17 31.04 -13.08
C GLU A 499 11.69 32.32 -12.41
N ASP A 500 12.93 32.67 -12.68
CA ASP A 500 13.56 33.89 -12.19
C ASP A 500 13.79 34.87 -13.34
N ASN A 501 13.66 36.16 -13.07
CA ASN A 501 13.82 37.22 -14.05
C ASN A 501 14.41 38.44 -13.36
N GLU A 502 15.62 38.84 -13.76
CA GLU A 502 16.28 40.03 -13.28
C GLU A 502 16.48 41.03 -14.42
N HIS A 503 16.05 42.27 -14.21
CA HIS A 503 16.28 43.36 -15.17
C HIS A 503 16.35 44.72 -14.46
N LYS A 504 17.46 45.44 -14.63
CA LYS A 504 17.78 46.71 -13.91
C LYS A 504 16.81 47.88 -14.14
N LEU A 505 15.94 47.79 -15.14
CA LEU A 505 15.12 48.89 -15.67
C LEU A 505 13.62 48.59 -15.61
N MET A 506 13.23 47.44 -15.05
CA MET A 506 11.83 47.03 -14.95
C MET A 506 11.36 47.04 -13.50
N PRO A 507 10.10 47.42 -13.23
CA PRO A 507 9.55 47.38 -11.89
C PRO A 507 9.34 45.94 -11.43
N SER A 508 9.71 45.64 -10.19
CA SER A 508 9.49 44.34 -9.57
C SER A 508 8.08 44.25 -8.97
N VAL A 509 7.46 43.06 -9.07
CA VAL A 509 6.16 42.75 -8.48
C VAL A 509 6.34 41.62 -7.46
N SER A 510 5.59 41.67 -6.36
CA SER A 510 5.61 40.60 -5.35
C SER A 510 5.01 39.30 -5.89
N PHE A 511 5.75 38.19 -5.73
CA PHE A 511 5.32 36.87 -6.20
C PHE A 511 4.29 36.19 -5.32
N SER A 512 4.00 36.72 -4.12
CA SER A 512 3.01 36.14 -3.21
C SER A 512 1.60 36.04 -3.83
N VAL A 513 1.31 36.89 -4.83
CA VAL A 513 0.03 36.91 -5.57
C VAL A 513 -0.17 35.64 -6.41
N TYR A 514 0.90 35.00 -6.87
CA TYR A 514 0.85 33.80 -7.72
C TYR A 514 0.91 32.48 -6.92
N ALA A 515 0.95 32.58 -5.59
CA ALA A 515 1.19 31.43 -4.74
C ALA A 515 -0.05 30.51 -4.67
N PRO A 516 0.07 29.22 -5.03
CA PRO A 516 -1.05 28.32 -5.22
C PRO A 516 -1.81 28.05 -3.92
N GLY A 517 -3.11 27.80 -4.04
CA GLY A 517 -3.94 27.33 -2.94
C GLY A 517 -3.64 25.88 -2.56
N PHE A 518 -4.24 25.42 -1.47
CA PHE A 518 -4.03 24.06 -0.95
C PHE A 518 -4.32 22.96 -1.98
N PHE A 519 -5.48 23.00 -2.66
CA PHE A 519 -5.86 21.95 -3.60
C PHE A 519 -4.91 21.82 -4.79
N ALA A 520 -4.39 22.95 -5.31
CA ALA A 520 -3.39 22.91 -6.37
C ALA A 520 -2.10 22.22 -5.90
N ARG A 521 -1.63 22.57 -4.69
CA ARG A 521 -0.46 21.92 -4.07
C ARG A 521 -0.70 20.44 -3.77
N PHE A 522 -1.91 20.08 -3.33
CA PHE A 522 -2.31 18.71 -3.06
C PHE A 522 -2.26 17.85 -4.33
N LEU A 523 -2.88 18.32 -5.42
CA LEU A 523 -2.89 17.61 -6.70
C LEU A 523 -1.48 17.50 -7.30
N GLU A 524 -0.70 18.58 -7.21
CA GLU A 524 0.69 18.58 -7.66
C GLU A 524 1.53 17.58 -6.88
N SER A 525 1.38 17.52 -5.55
CA SER A 525 2.07 16.54 -4.70
C SER A 525 1.77 15.11 -5.16
N HIS A 526 0.51 14.79 -5.45
CA HIS A 526 0.13 13.47 -5.96
C HIS A 526 0.73 13.17 -7.33
N ALA A 527 0.76 14.14 -8.23
CA ALA A 527 1.39 13.98 -9.54
C ALA A 527 2.89 13.64 -9.41
N VAL A 528 3.61 14.38 -8.56
CA VAL A 528 5.04 14.13 -8.29
C VAL A 528 5.25 12.77 -7.62
N MET A 529 4.41 12.38 -6.65
CA MET A 529 4.47 11.07 -5.98
C MET A 529 4.25 9.89 -6.94
N LEU A 530 3.25 9.98 -7.83
CA LEU A 530 2.94 8.93 -8.80
C LEU A 530 4.06 8.80 -9.84
N GLN A 531 4.59 9.93 -10.32
CA GLN A 531 5.72 9.93 -11.24
C GLN A 531 6.99 9.40 -10.59
N GLY A 532 7.28 9.82 -9.35
CA GLY A 532 8.41 9.30 -8.58
C GLY A 532 8.32 7.79 -8.40
N ASN A 533 7.16 7.27 -8.01
CA ASN A 533 6.92 5.82 -7.91
C ASN A 533 7.15 5.08 -9.24
N ALA A 534 6.70 5.63 -10.37
CA ALA A 534 6.91 5.04 -11.69
C ALA A 534 8.38 5.12 -12.16
N GLY A 535 9.14 6.09 -11.64
CA GLY A 535 10.55 6.31 -11.93
C GLY A 535 11.51 5.43 -11.14
N LEU A 536 11.07 4.79 -10.05
CA LEU A 536 11.88 3.89 -9.20
C LEU A 536 12.12 2.52 -9.87
N LYS A 537 12.85 2.53 -10.98
CA LYS A 537 13.29 1.32 -11.68
C LYS A 537 14.64 0.83 -11.13
N PRO A 538 14.89 -0.49 -11.10
CA PRO A 538 16.19 -1.02 -10.70
C PRO A 538 17.30 -0.42 -11.57
N LYS A 539 18.40 -0.01 -10.93
CA LYS A 539 19.58 0.42 -11.68
C LYS A 539 20.26 -0.80 -12.32
N GLU A 540 20.99 -0.60 -13.42
CA GLU A 540 21.77 -1.68 -14.04
C GLU A 540 22.77 -2.26 -13.04
N GLY A 541 22.69 -3.59 -12.82
CA GLY A 541 23.53 -4.31 -11.85
C GLY A 541 23.02 -4.32 -10.40
N GLU A 542 21.93 -3.62 -10.08
CA GLU A 542 21.33 -3.63 -8.74
C GLU A 542 20.50 -4.92 -8.52
N VAL A 543 20.84 -5.68 -7.47
CA VAL A 543 20.14 -6.93 -7.15
C VAL A 543 18.94 -6.63 -6.27
N THR A 544 17.75 -6.67 -6.85
CA THR A 544 16.48 -6.52 -6.13
C THR A 544 15.85 -7.89 -5.81
N SER A 545 14.94 -7.93 -4.85
CA SER A 545 14.26 -9.16 -4.48
C SER A 545 13.18 -9.51 -5.52
N ARG A 546 13.08 -10.78 -5.90
CA ARG A 546 12.05 -11.28 -6.83
C ARG A 546 10.84 -11.81 -6.06
N LEU A 547 9.65 -11.66 -6.63
CA LEU A 547 8.39 -11.97 -5.94
C LEU A 547 8.28 -13.42 -5.47
N TRP A 548 8.66 -14.38 -6.32
CA TRP A 548 8.63 -15.80 -5.99
C TRP A 548 9.59 -16.17 -4.83
N GLN A 549 10.60 -15.34 -4.55
CA GLN A 549 11.55 -15.56 -3.46
C GLN A 549 10.90 -15.34 -2.10
N TRP A 550 9.86 -14.51 -2.02
CA TRP A 550 9.29 -14.12 -0.72
C TRP A 550 8.61 -15.31 -0.04
N PRO A 551 7.58 -15.96 -0.63
CA PRO A 551 6.78 -16.93 0.12
C PRO A 551 7.59 -18.14 0.62
N ILE A 552 8.66 -18.51 -0.09
CA ILE A 552 9.54 -19.63 0.27
C ILE A 552 10.71 -19.23 1.19
N ASN A 553 10.79 -17.96 1.58
CA ASN A 553 11.86 -17.40 2.42
C ASN A 553 13.26 -17.61 1.80
N TYR A 554 13.40 -17.41 0.48
CA TYR A 554 14.58 -17.83 -0.29
C TYR A 554 15.85 -17.07 0.08
N ARG A 555 15.77 -15.75 0.31
CA ARG A 555 16.94 -14.89 0.55
C ARG A 555 16.70 -13.98 1.73
N SER A 556 17.65 -13.97 2.66
CA SER A 556 17.69 -13.01 3.77
C SER A 556 18.03 -11.61 3.26
N GLN A 557 17.53 -10.59 3.94
CA GLN A 557 17.91 -9.21 3.68
C GLN A 557 18.77 -8.68 4.84
N PHE A 558 19.98 -8.24 4.53
CA PHE A 558 20.85 -7.59 5.51
C PHE A 558 20.19 -6.30 6.01
N PHE A 559 20.08 -6.15 7.34
CA PHE A 559 19.41 -5.02 7.96
C PHE A 559 20.42 -4.01 8.51
N SER A 560 21.46 -4.45 9.23
CA SER A 560 22.50 -3.54 9.74
C SER A 560 23.72 -4.25 10.34
N GLY A 561 24.81 -3.50 10.48
CA GLY A 561 25.92 -3.73 11.41
C GLY A 561 27.11 -4.51 10.85
N SER A 562 28.32 -4.21 11.36
CA SER A 562 29.56 -4.95 11.03
C SER A 562 29.87 -6.04 12.05
N SER A 563 29.94 -5.69 13.34
CA SER A 563 30.20 -6.63 14.45
C SER A 563 28.91 -7.17 15.09
N TYR A 564 27.91 -6.31 15.28
CA TYR A 564 26.58 -6.68 15.79
C TYR A 564 25.57 -6.59 14.65
N ARG A 565 25.06 -7.73 14.18
CA ARG A 565 24.32 -7.81 12.92
C ARG A 565 22.85 -8.13 13.12
N ILE A 566 22.02 -7.53 12.26
CA ILE A 566 20.58 -7.79 12.18
C ILE A 566 20.24 -8.23 10.76
N TYR A 567 19.42 -9.27 10.65
CA TYR A 567 18.98 -9.80 9.36
C TYR A 567 17.46 -9.95 9.35
N LEU A 568 16.84 -9.42 8.29
CA LEU A 568 15.43 -9.66 8.04
C LEU A 568 15.27 -10.99 7.30
N LEU A 569 14.79 -11.98 8.05
CA LEU A 569 14.39 -13.29 7.55
C LEU A 569 13.15 -13.76 8.33
N GLY A 570 12.21 -14.37 7.63
CA GLY A 570 11.06 -15.01 8.27
C GLY A 570 11.44 -16.24 9.09
N ASN A 571 10.59 -16.66 10.02
CA ASN A 571 10.77 -17.95 10.68
C ASN A 571 10.45 -19.07 9.64
N PRO A 572 11.44 -19.87 9.20
CA PRO A 572 11.25 -20.77 8.05
C PRO A 572 10.16 -21.82 8.27
N LEU A 573 9.99 -22.32 9.50
CA LEU A 573 8.91 -23.26 9.79
C LEU A 573 7.53 -22.63 9.60
N ILE A 574 7.35 -21.38 10.03
CA ILE A 574 6.10 -20.62 9.84
C ILE A 574 5.84 -20.35 8.36
N TRP A 575 6.87 -19.94 7.62
CA TRP A 575 6.72 -19.56 6.22
C TRP A 575 6.42 -20.78 5.33
N TRP A 576 7.11 -21.89 5.55
CA TRP A 576 6.87 -23.11 4.80
C TRP A 576 5.56 -23.79 5.21
N SER A 577 5.21 -23.79 6.49
CA SER A 577 3.89 -24.31 6.91
C SER A 577 2.75 -23.46 6.34
N ASN A 578 2.90 -22.13 6.31
CA ASN A 578 1.95 -21.22 5.67
C ASN A 578 1.73 -21.59 4.19
N LEU A 579 2.79 -21.95 3.44
CA LEU A 579 2.63 -22.43 2.06
C LEU A 579 1.86 -23.75 1.97
N VAL A 580 2.14 -24.69 2.88
CA VAL A 580 1.41 -25.97 2.94
C VAL A 580 -0.07 -25.73 3.23
N PHE A 581 -0.40 -24.91 4.23
CA PHE A 581 -1.80 -24.61 4.56
C PHE A 581 -2.52 -23.80 3.49
N LEU A 582 -1.81 -22.93 2.77
CA LEU A 582 -2.33 -22.24 1.59
C LEU A 582 -2.74 -23.24 0.49
N ALA A 583 -1.88 -24.21 0.18
CA ALA A 583 -2.17 -25.27 -0.78
C ALA A 583 -3.33 -26.17 -0.30
N LEU A 584 -3.34 -26.56 0.98
CA LEU A 584 -4.42 -27.33 1.60
C LEU A 584 -5.75 -26.58 1.56
N PHE A 585 -5.76 -25.27 1.76
CA PHE A 585 -6.97 -24.47 1.62
C PHE A 585 -7.53 -24.57 0.20
N VAL A 586 -6.69 -24.35 -0.82
CA VAL A 586 -7.13 -24.40 -2.22
C VAL A 586 -7.70 -25.78 -2.57
N THR A 587 -7.04 -26.87 -2.17
CA THR A 587 -7.52 -28.23 -2.43
C THR A 587 -8.84 -28.53 -1.71
N VAL A 588 -8.93 -28.20 -0.41
CA VAL A 588 -10.15 -28.40 0.39
C VAL A 588 -11.31 -27.54 -0.13
N PHE A 589 -11.04 -26.30 -0.51
CA PHE A 589 -12.05 -25.38 -1.05
C PHE A 589 -12.60 -25.89 -2.39
N LEU A 590 -11.73 -26.26 -3.32
CA LEU A 590 -12.13 -26.81 -4.63
C LEU A 590 -12.87 -28.13 -4.47
N TRP A 591 -12.39 -29.04 -3.61
CA TRP A 591 -13.08 -30.28 -3.31
C TRP A 591 -14.49 -30.03 -2.79
N ASN A 592 -14.65 -29.15 -1.80
CA ASN A 592 -15.96 -28.80 -1.26
C ASN A 592 -16.87 -28.15 -2.31
N ALA A 593 -16.34 -27.29 -3.19
CA ALA A 593 -17.11 -26.68 -4.27
C ALA A 593 -17.63 -27.75 -5.25
N VAL A 594 -16.79 -28.70 -5.67
CA VAL A 594 -17.18 -29.81 -6.54
C VAL A 594 -18.24 -30.70 -5.86
N VAL A 595 -18.04 -31.04 -4.58
CA VAL A 595 -18.99 -31.86 -3.81
C VAL A 595 -20.34 -31.15 -3.67
N GLN A 596 -20.35 -29.84 -3.38
CA GLN A 596 -21.58 -29.05 -3.28
C GLN A 596 -22.31 -29.01 -4.61
N GLN A 597 -21.61 -28.79 -5.73
CA GLN A 597 -22.22 -28.77 -7.06
C GLN A 597 -22.81 -30.13 -7.44
N ARG A 598 -22.10 -31.23 -7.14
CA ARG A 598 -22.61 -32.59 -7.37
C ARG A 598 -23.85 -32.91 -6.52
N ARG A 599 -23.84 -32.55 -5.24
CA ARG A 599 -25.00 -32.74 -4.35
C ARG A 599 -26.21 -31.93 -4.80
N ALA A 600 -26.01 -30.69 -5.23
CA ALA A 600 -27.08 -29.86 -5.78
C ALA A 600 -27.64 -30.42 -7.10
N GLY A 601 -26.77 -30.95 -7.97
CA GLY A 601 -27.19 -31.64 -9.19
C GLY A 601 -28.01 -32.90 -8.90
N PHE A 602 -27.58 -33.73 -7.95
CA PHE A 602 -28.33 -34.92 -7.54
C PHE A 602 -29.69 -34.54 -6.94
N ALA A 603 -29.75 -33.57 -6.03
CA ALA A 603 -31.00 -33.11 -5.44
C ALA A 603 -32.01 -32.59 -6.49
N ARG A 604 -31.53 -31.86 -7.50
CA ARG A 604 -32.38 -31.41 -8.63
C ARG A 604 -32.89 -32.58 -9.46
N SER A 605 -32.05 -33.58 -9.73
CA SER A 605 -32.44 -34.78 -10.46
C SER A 605 -33.46 -35.63 -9.68
N THR A 606 -33.28 -35.80 -8.36
CA THR A 606 -34.26 -36.51 -7.52
C THR A 606 -35.59 -35.78 -7.46
N ALA A 607 -35.59 -34.45 -7.34
CA ALA A 607 -36.81 -33.64 -7.35
C ALA A 607 -37.56 -33.72 -8.69
N GLN A 608 -36.83 -33.74 -9.82
CA GLN A 608 -37.44 -33.95 -11.15
C GLN A 608 -38.04 -35.35 -11.31
N ASN A 609 -37.36 -36.39 -10.81
CA ASN A 609 -37.87 -37.76 -10.88
C ASN A 609 -39.10 -37.97 -9.99
N GLN A 610 -39.21 -37.28 -8.84
CA GLN A 610 -40.40 -37.30 -7.99
C GLN A 610 -41.58 -36.50 -8.57
N ALA A 611 -41.32 -35.49 -9.40
CA ALA A 611 -42.37 -34.73 -10.08
C ALA A 611 -42.94 -35.44 -11.33
N GLN A 612 -42.31 -36.54 -11.77
CA GLN A 612 -42.68 -37.29 -12.98
C GLN A 612 -43.31 -38.67 -12.72
N SER A 613 -43.55 -39.07 -11.46
CA SER A 613 -44.29 -40.30 -11.15
C SER A 613 -45.81 -40.09 -11.34
N PRO A 614 -46.48 -40.82 -12.24
CA PRO A 614 -47.90 -40.68 -12.51
C PRO A 614 -48.69 -41.66 -11.63
N ASP A 615 -49.04 -41.28 -10.41
CA ASP A 615 -50.00 -42.02 -9.57
C ASP A 615 -50.93 -41.03 -8.85
N SER A 616 -51.72 -40.28 -9.62
CA SER A 616 -52.94 -39.63 -9.11
C SER A 616 -53.90 -39.23 -10.23
N GLU A 617 -54.20 -40.12 -11.18
CA GLU A 617 -55.31 -39.91 -12.11
C GLU A 617 -55.79 -41.28 -12.62
N THR A 618 -57.06 -41.61 -12.35
CA THR A 618 -57.90 -42.78 -12.78
C THR A 618 -58.14 -43.90 -11.77
N VAL A 619 -59.24 -43.81 -11.01
CA VAL A 619 -60.33 -44.82 -11.00
C VAL A 619 -61.65 -44.09 -10.69
N ALA A 620 -62.46 -43.87 -11.72
CA ALA A 620 -63.89 -43.63 -11.59
C ALA A 620 -64.60 -44.71 -12.40
N GLN A 621 -65.34 -45.60 -11.72
CA GLN A 621 -66.70 -46.10 -12.08
C GLN A 621 -66.98 -47.48 -11.47
N GLY A 622 -68.07 -47.55 -10.69
CA GLY A 622 -69.00 -48.68 -10.66
C GLY A 622 -68.89 -49.71 -9.54
N GLU A 623 -69.65 -49.54 -8.45
CA GLU A 623 -70.67 -50.51 -7.97
C GLU A 623 -71.39 -49.98 -6.72
N GLU A 624 -72.73 -49.95 -6.78
CA GLU A 624 -73.67 -49.60 -5.72
C GLU A 624 -74.06 -50.85 -4.90
N SER A 625 -74.05 -50.76 -3.56
CA SER A 625 -75.14 -51.27 -2.68
C SER A 625 -74.83 -51.03 -1.19
N GLU A 626 -75.71 -50.26 -0.52
CA GLU A 626 -76.31 -50.44 0.83
C GLU A 626 -75.46 -50.99 2.01
N HIS A 627 -75.52 -50.53 3.26
CA HIS A 627 -76.22 -49.46 4.00
C HIS A 627 -75.65 -49.54 5.45
N SER A 628 -75.07 -48.48 6.01
CA SER A 628 -75.15 -48.16 7.46
C SER A 628 -74.39 -46.87 7.79
N THR A 629 -75.05 -46.05 8.59
CA THR A 629 -74.84 -44.63 8.87
C THR A 629 -73.76 -44.32 9.91
N MET A 630 -73.14 -43.16 9.71
CA MET A 630 -72.59 -42.22 10.73
C MET A 630 -71.31 -42.62 11.49
N ASP A 631 -70.17 -42.08 11.04
CA ASP A 631 -69.46 -41.01 11.76
C ASP A 631 -68.51 -40.25 10.81
N ILE A 632 -68.88 -39.01 10.47
CA ILE A 632 -68.05 -38.08 9.69
C ILE A 632 -67.26 -37.23 10.69
N CYS A 633 -65.95 -37.48 10.81
CA CYS A 633 -65.06 -36.55 11.52
C CYS A 633 -64.64 -35.42 10.59
N SER A 634 -65.00 -34.21 11.03
CA SER A 634 -64.81 -32.92 10.40
C SER A 634 -63.35 -32.45 10.46
N CYS A 635 -62.88 -31.92 9.32
CA CYS A 635 -61.88 -30.86 9.20
C CYS A 635 -60.41 -31.18 9.55
N CYS A 636 -59.70 -31.67 8.54
CA CYS A 636 -58.36 -31.19 8.20
C CYS A 636 -58.32 -29.65 8.20
N THR A 637 -57.85 -29.05 9.29
CA THR A 637 -57.26 -27.71 9.25
C THR A 637 -55.76 -27.88 9.06
N PRO A 638 -55.11 -27.19 8.11
CA PRO A 638 -53.66 -27.14 8.13
C PRO A 638 -53.29 -26.31 9.35
N VAL A 639 -52.74 -26.96 10.37
CA VAL A 639 -51.98 -26.28 11.40
C VAL A 639 -50.88 -25.52 10.66
N LYS A 640 -51.01 -24.19 10.61
CA LYS A 640 -49.88 -23.30 10.33
C LYS A 640 -48.81 -23.65 11.37
N GLU A 641 -47.88 -24.52 11.02
CA GLU A 641 -46.59 -24.55 11.69
C GLU A 641 -45.97 -23.18 11.44
N LYS A 642 -46.14 -22.30 12.44
CA LYS A 642 -45.21 -21.20 12.65
C LYS A 642 -43.84 -21.83 12.66
N VAL A 643 -43.08 -21.66 11.58
CA VAL A 643 -41.62 -21.75 11.62
C VAL A 643 -41.22 -20.94 12.86
N PRO A 644 -40.64 -21.56 13.90
CA PRO A 644 -40.25 -20.79 15.06
C PRO A 644 -39.25 -19.77 14.56
N LYS A 645 -39.59 -18.48 14.71
CA LYS A 645 -38.62 -17.39 14.62
C LYS A 645 -37.46 -17.83 15.49
N ALA A 646 -36.31 -18.09 14.87
CA ALA A 646 -35.07 -18.24 15.60
C ALA A 646 -34.80 -16.89 16.28
N VAL A 647 -35.25 -16.79 17.54
CA VAL A 647 -34.75 -15.80 18.47
C VAL A 647 -33.28 -16.19 18.67
N PRO A 648 -32.28 -15.35 18.33
CA PRO A 648 -30.91 -15.67 18.70
C PRO A 648 -30.79 -15.39 20.20
N SER A 649 -31.11 -16.39 21.01
CA SER A 649 -30.67 -16.43 22.40
C SER A 649 -29.16 -16.63 22.38
N GLY A 650 -28.44 -15.73 23.07
CA GLY A 650 -26.98 -15.69 23.13
C GLY A 650 -26.36 -16.89 23.85
N SER A 651 -26.42 -18.06 23.21
CA SER A 651 -25.66 -19.25 23.58
C SER A 651 -24.43 -19.38 22.65
N PRO A 652 -23.29 -19.90 23.15
CA PRO A 652 -22.12 -20.13 22.30
C PRO A 652 -22.40 -21.29 21.35
N GLU A 653 -22.82 -20.99 20.12
CA GLU A 653 -22.93 -21.98 19.04
C GLU A 653 -21.56 -22.60 18.73
N ALA A 654 -21.55 -23.92 18.55
CA ALA A 654 -20.33 -24.66 18.18
C ALA A 654 -19.76 -24.19 16.82
N PRO A 655 -18.44 -24.31 16.58
CA PRO A 655 -17.81 -23.84 15.35
C PRO A 655 -18.43 -24.49 14.11
N ASN A 656 -19.08 -23.71 13.24
CA ASN A 656 -19.68 -24.21 12.01
C ASN A 656 -18.59 -24.43 10.92
N PRO A 657 -18.44 -25.64 10.37
CA PRO A 657 -17.56 -25.93 9.26
C PRO A 657 -17.61 -24.95 8.08
N ALA A 658 -18.81 -24.54 7.70
CA ALA A 658 -19.01 -23.62 6.57
C ALA A 658 -18.50 -22.21 6.90
N GLN A 659 -18.62 -21.79 8.17
CA GLN A 659 -18.13 -20.49 8.63
C GLN A 659 -16.61 -20.41 8.58
N SER A 660 -15.91 -21.44 9.07
CA SER A 660 -14.44 -21.50 9.01
C SER A 660 -13.92 -21.48 7.56
N LEU A 661 -14.59 -22.17 6.63
CA LEU A 661 -14.18 -22.16 5.23
C LEU A 661 -14.44 -20.81 4.54
N ARG A 662 -15.52 -20.11 4.89
CA ARG A 662 -15.78 -18.73 4.43
C ARG A 662 -14.74 -17.75 4.99
N ALA A 663 -14.38 -17.88 6.26
CA ALA A 663 -13.31 -17.10 6.88
C ALA A 663 -11.98 -17.32 6.16
N ALA A 664 -11.62 -18.58 5.91
CA ALA A 664 -10.44 -18.95 5.15
C ALA A 664 -10.45 -18.35 3.73
N ALA A 665 -11.58 -18.33 3.04
CA ALA A 665 -11.71 -17.70 1.72
C ALA A 665 -11.44 -16.19 1.74
N TRP A 666 -11.94 -15.45 2.74
CA TRP A 666 -11.66 -14.02 2.89
C TRP A 666 -10.19 -13.75 3.22
N LEU A 667 -9.57 -14.57 4.08
CA LEU A 667 -8.14 -14.46 4.38
C LEU A 667 -7.28 -14.79 3.16
N PHE A 668 -7.65 -15.81 2.39
CA PHE A 668 -6.99 -16.15 1.13
C PHE A 668 -7.10 -15.02 0.10
N LEU A 669 -8.28 -14.41 -0.05
CA LEU A 669 -8.45 -13.23 -0.90
C LEU A 669 -7.59 -12.06 -0.41
N GLY A 670 -7.51 -11.85 0.90
CA GLY A 670 -6.61 -10.87 1.51
C GLY A 670 -5.14 -11.11 1.11
N TRP A 671 -4.66 -12.35 1.22
CA TRP A 671 -3.33 -12.74 0.75
C TRP A 671 -3.13 -12.47 -0.75
N MET A 672 -4.08 -12.88 -1.61
CA MET A 672 -4.00 -12.66 -3.05
C MET A 672 -3.90 -11.17 -3.41
N LEU A 673 -4.76 -10.33 -2.81
CA LEU A 673 -4.79 -8.88 -3.08
C LEU A 673 -3.51 -8.18 -2.63
N HIS A 674 -2.83 -8.70 -1.60
CA HIS A 674 -1.57 -8.12 -1.09
C HIS A 674 -0.32 -8.77 -1.70
N TYR A 675 -0.46 -9.75 -2.59
CA TYR A 675 0.68 -10.41 -3.24
C TYR A 675 0.66 -10.30 -4.77
N LEU A 676 -0.47 -10.60 -5.41
CA LEU A 676 -0.57 -10.65 -6.87
C LEU A 676 -0.31 -9.32 -7.57
N PRO A 677 -0.78 -8.15 -7.10
CA PRO A 677 -0.55 -6.90 -7.80
C PRO A 677 0.93 -6.57 -8.01
N PHE A 678 1.81 -7.02 -7.11
CA PHE A 678 3.24 -6.80 -7.24
C PHE A 678 3.84 -7.47 -8.48
N TRP A 679 3.24 -8.55 -8.99
CA TRP A 679 3.71 -9.23 -10.22
C TRP A 679 3.56 -8.34 -11.47
N ALA A 680 2.62 -7.40 -11.45
CA ALA A 680 2.40 -6.44 -12.52
C ALA A 680 3.22 -5.14 -12.37
N MET A 681 3.96 -4.96 -11.26
CA MET A 681 4.69 -3.72 -10.98
C MET A 681 6.13 -3.78 -11.48
N GLY A 682 6.47 -2.95 -12.48
CA GLY A 682 7.84 -2.81 -13.02
C GLY A 682 8.76 -1.87 -12.24
N ARG A 683 8.80 -1.98 -10.90
CA ARG A 683 9.60 -1.12 -10.00
C ARG A 683 10.49 -1.93 -9.06
N VAL A 684 11.37 -1.26 -8.31
CA VAL A 684 12.17 -1.90 -7.24
C VAL A 684 11.27 -2.47 -6.15
N LEU A 685 11.51 -3.72 -5.76
CA LEU A 685 10.77 -4.44 -4.71
C LEU A 685 11.75 -5.14 -3.75
N TYR A 686 11.32 -5.26 -2.49
CA TYR A 686 12.10 -5.80 -1.38
C TYR A 686 11.26 -6.77 -0.56
N PHE A 687 11.93 -7.61 0.24
CA PHE A 687 11.30 -8.68 1.01
C PHE A 687 10.18 -8.21 1.97
N HIS A 688 10.33 -7.02 2.55
CA HIS A 688 9.32 -6.45 3.47
C HIS A 688 7.93 -6.22 2.81
N HIS A 689 7.84 -6.13 1.48
CA HIS A 689 6.56 -5.93 0.77
C HIS A 689 5.61 -7.12 0.91
N TYR A 690 6.11 -8.32 1.26
CA TYR A 690 5.29 -9.52 1.43
C TYR A 690 4.59 -9.60 2.79
N PHE A 691 5.03 -8.85 3.81
CA PHE A 691 4.52 -8.95 5.16
C PHE A 691 3.01 -8.67 5.31
N PRO A 692 2.40 -7.72 4.56
CA PRO A 692 0.95 -7.61 4.50
C PRO A 692 0.26 -8.93 4.12
N ALA A 693 0.75 -9.61 3.08
CA ALA A 693 0.22 -10.90 2.64
C ALA A 693 0.51 -12.02 3.65
N LEU A 694 1.70 -12.02 4.26
CA LEU A 694 2.09 -12.98 5.29
C LEU A 694 1.10 -12.98 6.47
N ILE A 695 0.65 -11.80 6.93
CA ILE A 695 -0.34 -11.72 8.02
C ILE A 695 -1.60 -12.49 7.66
N PHE A 696 -2.18 -12.24 6.48
CA PHE A 696 -3.37 -12.98 6.02
C PHE A 696 -3.12 -14.48 5.92
N ASN A 697 -1.94 -14.90 5.46
CA ASN A 697 -1.59 -16.31 5.37
C ASN A 697 -1.46 -16.97 6.75
N SER A 698 -0.81 -16.31 7.71
CA SER A 698 -0.70 -16.79 9.09
C SER A 698 -2.07 -16.90 9.78
N LEU A 699 -2.99 -15.95 9.54
CA LEU A 699 -4.37 -16.06 10.03
C LEU A 699 -5.09 -17.24 9.36
N LEU A 700 -4.93 -17.42 8.05
CA LEU A 700 -5.50 -18.52 7.27
C LEU A 700 -5.04 -19.88 7.82
N THR A 701 -3.75 -20.02 8.12
CA THR A 701 -3.17 -21.24 8.69
C THR A 701 -3.83 -21.62 10.01
N GLY A 702 -4.03 -20.65 10.93
CA GLY A 702 -4.75 -20.91 12.19
C GLY A 702 -6.17 -21.45 11.96
N VAL A 703 -6.90 -20.85 11.01
CA VAL A 703 -8.26 -21.30 10.64
C VAL A 703 -8.24 -22.71 10.03
N MET A 704 -7.32 -22.95 9.08
CA MET A 704 -7.25 -24.22 8.34
C MET A 704 -6.78 -25.38 9.22
N PHE A 705 -5.82 -25.15 10.11
CA PHE A 705 -5.39 -26.16 11.07
C PHE A 705 -6.57 -26.64 11.90
N ASN A 706 -7.32 -25.72 12.53
CA ASN A 706 -8.47 -26.08 13.33
C ASN A 706 -9.59 -26.74 12.48
N TYR A 707 -9.83 -26.27 11.26
CA TYR A 707 -10.80 -26.87 10.34
C TYR A 707 -10.49 -28.34 10.05
N ILE A 708 -9.21 -28.69 9.85
CA ILE A 708 -8.79 -30.07 9.53
C ILE A 708 -8.78 -30.93 10.81
N MET A 709 -8.23 -30.40 11.90
CA MET A 709 -8.08 -31.14 13.17
C MET A 709 -9.41 -31.46 13.85
N ARG A 710 -10.51 -30.78 13.51
CA ARG A 710 -11.84 -31.06 14.08
C ARG A 710 -12.34 -32.49 13.89
N VAL A 711 -11.80 -33.21 12.91
CA VAL A 711 -12.18 -34.61 12.62
C VAL A 711 -11.58 -35.56 13.65
N LEU A 712 -10.53 -35.13 14.37
CA LEU A 712 -9.85 -35.92 15.37
C LEU A 712 -10.51 -35.81 16.76
N PRO A 713 -10.34 -36.81 17.64
CA PRO A 713 -10.71 -36.72 19.05
C PRO A 713 -10.06 -35.49 19.72
N LYS A 714 -10.80 -34.81 20.60
CA LYS A 714 -10.36 -33.57 21.26
C LYS A 714 -8.99 -33.68 21.93
N TRP A 715 -8.71 -34.79 22.62
CA TRP A 715 -7.41 -34.99 23.28
C TRP A 715 -6.25 -35.06 22.29
N ILE A 716 -6.45 -35.71 21.12
CA ILE A 716 -5.45 -35.75 20.05
C ILE A 716 -5.27 -34.35 19.45
N HIS A 717 -6.36 -33.65 19.17
CA HIS A 717 -6.31 -32.27 18.67
C HIS A 717 -5.51 -31.37 19.62
N HIS A 718 -5.78 -31.39 20.92
CA HIS A 718 -5.04 -30.58 21.89
C HIS A 718 -3.58 -31.02 22.04
N ALA A 719 -3.28 -32.33 21.96
CA ALA A 719 -1.89 -32.81 21.97
C ALA A 719 -1.11 -32.31 20.76
N ILE A 720 -1.69 -32.38 19.55
CA ILE A 720 -1.08 -31.86 18.32
C ILE A 720 -0.93 -30.34 18.40
N LEU A 721 -1.95 -29.63 18.86
CA LEU A 721 -1.89 -28.17 19.03
C LEU A 721 -0.76 -27.77 20.00
N GLY A 722 -0.65 -28.45 21.14
CA GLY A 722 0.42 -28.24 22.11
C GLY A 722 1.80 -28.48 21.49
N LEU A 723 1.97 -29.58 20.76
CA LEU A 723 3.20 -29.89 20.05
C LEU A 723 3.57 -28.81 19.02
N VAL A 724 2.61 -28.36 18.21
CA VAL A 724 2.83 -27.30 17.22
C VAL A 724 3.24 -26.00 17.91
N LEU A 725 2.56 -25.61 18.99
CA LEU A 725 2.92 -24.41 19.76
C LEU A 725 4.35 -24.53 20.36
N SER A 726 4.72 -25.69 20.90
CA SER A 726 6.08 -25.93 21.40
C SER A 726 7.13 -25.82 20.29
N ILE A 727 6.86 -26.37 19.10
CA ILE A 727 7.75 -26.24 17.93
C ILE A 727 7.90 -24.78 17.51
N LEU A 728 6.82 -24.00 17.50
CA LEU A 728 6.86 -22.57 17.18
C LEU A 728 7.72 -21.78 18.17
N VAL A 729 7.56 -22.04 19.47
CA VAL A 729 8.38 -21.40 20.53
C VAL A 729 9.84 -21.77 20.38
N TYR A 730 10.15 -23.06 20.17
CA TYR A 730 11.52 -23.52 19.96
C TYR A 730 12.16 -22.89 18.71
N SER A 731 11.44 -22.90 17.59
CA SER A 731 11.90 -22.28 16.34
C SER A 731 12.14 -20.79 16.52
N PHE A 732 11.23 -20.09 17.19
CA PHE A 732 11.43 -18.68 17.52
C PHE A 732 12.68 -18.48 18.36
N ALA A 733 12.88 -19.24 19.43
CA ALA A 733 14.08 -19.12 20.25
C ALA A 733 15.36 -19.32 19.43
N ALA A 734 15.40 -20.33 18.55
CA ALA A 734 16.53 -20.62 17.67
C ALA A 734 16.83 -19.50 16.66
N PHE A 735 15.80 -18.93 16.02
CA PHE A 735 15.97 -17.88 15.00
C PHE A 735 15.91 -16.45 15.55
N SER A 736 15.50 -16.25 16.81
CA SER A 736 15.40 -14.92 17.46
C SER A 736 16.67 -14.08 17.43
N PRO A 737 17.91 -14.64 17.44
CA PRO A 737 19.12 -13.84 17.28
C PRO A 737 19.14 -13.03 15.98
N LEU A 738 18.46 -13.48 14.91
CA LEU A 738 18.40 -12.71 13.64
C LEU A 738 17.71 -11.35 13.81
N ALA A 739 16.73 -11.27 14.71
CA ALA A 739 15.97 -10.06 15.01
C ALA A 739 16.55 -9.26 16.17
N TYR A 740 16.89 -9.93 17.29
CA TYR A 740 17.44 -9.23 18.47
C TYR A 740 18.91 -8.89 18.32
N GLY A 741 19.60 -9.55 17.39
CA GLY A 741 20.98 -9.30 16.99
C GLY A 741 21.95 -10.42 17.32
N MET A 742 22.93 -10.54 16.44
CA MET A 742 23.95 -11.57 16.47
C MET A 742 25.34 -10.95 16.53
N SER A 743 26.24 -11.62 17.24
CA SER A 743 27.67 -11.29 17.28
C SER A 743 28.48 -12.54 16.97
N GLY A 744 29.64 -12.36 16.35
CA GLY A 744 30.55 -13.46 16.02
C GLY A 744 30.56 -13.82 14.52
N PRO A 745 31.06 -15.03 14.18
CA PRO A 745 31.27 -15.44 12.79
C PRO A 745 29.95 -15.69 12.05
N LEU A 746 29.95 -15.48 10.73
CA LEU A 746 28.77 -15.71 9.87
C LEU A 746 28.34 -17.17 9.91
N ALA A 747 27.08 -17.47 9.62
CA ALA A 747 26.58 -18.85 9.57
C ALA A 747 27.25 -19.72 8.49
N ASN A 748 28.04 -19.12 7.59
CA ASN A 748 28.88 -19.85 6.64
C ASN A 748 30.10 -20.52 7.31
N GLU A 749 30.49 -20.03 8.49
CA GLU A 749 31.67 -20.52 9.18
C GLU A 749 31.28 -21.65 10.16
N PRO A 750 32.01 -22.79 10.18
CA PRO A 750 31.66 -23.94 11.03
C PRO A 750 31.66 -23.67 12.54
N ASN A 751 32.36 -22.61 12.98
CA ASN A 751 32.43 -22.18 14.37
C ASN A 751 31.26 -21.26 14.79
N SER A 752 30.35 -20.92 13.87
CA SER A 752 29.20 -20.06 14.15
C SER A 752 28.09 -20.81 14.89
N THR A 753 27.52 -20.16 15.91
CA THR A 753 26.33 -20.67 16.60
C THR A 753 25.11 -20.77 15.69
N MET A 754 25.13 -20.05 14.56
CA MET A 754 24.06 -20.04 13.56
C MET A 754 24.33 -20.99 12.39
N HIS A 755 25.48 -21.66 12.35
CA HIS A 755 25.89 -22.53 11.23
C HIS A 755 24.84 -23.59 10.89
N ASN A 756 24.35 -24.31 11.92
CA ASN A 756 23.34 -25.37 11.74
C ASN A 756 21.92 -24.85 11.43
N LEU A 757 21.71 -23.53 11.57
CA LEU A 757 20.44 -22.88 11.24
C LEU A 757 20.41 -22.33 9.82
N LYS A 758 21.54 -22.40 9.09
CA LYS A 758 21.61 -22.05 7.68
C LYS A 758 21.07 -23.19 6.81
N TRP A 759 19.75 -23.25 6.65
CA TRP A 759 19.10 -24.33 5.88
C TRP A 759 19.14 -24.12 4.37
N LEU A 760 19.24 -22.87 3.90
CA LEU A 760 19.40 -22.54 2.49
C LEU A 760 20.77 -21.91 2.23
N SER A 761 21.42 -22.30 1.12
CA SER A 761 22.73 -21.76 0.72
C SER A 761 22.70 -20.25 0.47
N THR A 762 21.55 -19.72 0.09
CA THR A 762 21.26 -18.31 -0.20
C THR A 762 21.03 -17.45 1.04
N TRP A 763 20.98 -18.04 2.23
CA TRP A 763 20.96 -17.28 3.48
C TRP A 763 22.37 -16.83 3.84
N GLU A 764 22.54 -15.52 4.05
CA GLU A 764 23.85 -14.86 4.18
C GLU A 764 24.07 -14.27 5.58
N PHE A 765 23.38 -14.81 6.59
CA PHE A 765 23.39 -14.30 7.97
C PHE A 765 24.52 -14.84 8.84
#